data_AF-A0A3Q0R3S9-F1
#
_entry.id   AF-A0A3Q0R3S9-F1
#
_cell.length_a   1.000
_cell.length_b   1.000
_cell.length_c   1.000
_cell.angle_alpha   90.00
_cell.angle_beta   90.00
_cell.angle_gamma   90.00
#
_symmetry.space_group_name_H-M   'P 1'
#
loop_
_entity.id
_entity.type
_entity.pdbx_description
1 polymer ?
#
loop_
_entity_poly.entity_id
_entity_poly.type
_entity_poly.pdbx_seq_one_letter_code
_entity_poly.pdbx_strand_id
1 'polypeptide(L)'
;MTDCCAAANCDYQQRGSEKTTPLFSFPLDPDCKQWLDNCHRQDLASEPPEQLHKLYRLCAKHFEPSMISHQSASSCVLKEDAVPTIFDFKASVNNQSTYSRKRARDPVKDATAVKKTKGTVAASILTEETKEACGENSAAAELQKENQTQEDVATSKAKETLKVYFKEILALTGFSINGANINADEPIGGARGQQALSRICLEKIDKKEILQFSEGLMREEIQNSLRLARFFSILLQDVTRIEGKEQIPVFIRSVTVAGFPQKHLIGFLPCDMDGENLFYMLLSELRNKWGLRMEHCRGLTYLVTGSMCQKMRDLTCRILQEFPQVVLSPSDPYAFNIWIIRCMPVPSIQTVADAVEEVALLLRRTPELCKRLEGKIQMTYGHIKGEVDRVKAAISGNWEYGTDAFQTMLDILEPFLNCINEIISKVDEDTAEQMAKLKPVLKNFNFIMTLVVLKNTLCCVSILNSSLRGIISISSTLQYTISNALKLVSKYQQELAIFHRKWFSDAVGRAKKLGVEVTKPEMAQGDTSETPLEDFYRETLGRPILQYLVAEVKRVFSTEMVRILRWLSLVPSYMADHNFSIRRDKVADANLNNLARPDTFYEELGCWEVKWRHASKRRILPTTVFATLKIPDIGFYPNVQSLLRVLGTVPCVNAEADVYGQYHMVLERCHSYLRATPEDQRQCSMAYVYVNQDVHFSVEQLVESYVQKHPDILQLLQMVRTEKISRLTFISGDAIINPEMMFVFYRMMIQKRSLHKVRSSSYLLFHRAVFAVKHIVIQLCTIQLNVNGRSGKMQNEGCIKL
;
A
#
# COMPACT_ATOMS: atom_id res chain seq x y z
N MET A 1 -23.76 9.62 35.77
CA MET A 1 -23.52 8.36 35.04
C MET A 1 -22.84 8.76 33.74
N THR A 2 -21.85 8.00 33.27
CA THR A 2 -21.26 8.26 31.95
C THR A 2 -21.99 7.44 30.90
N ASP A 3 -22.58 8.10 29.90
CA ASP A 3 -23.22 7.48 28.72
C ASP A 3 -22.19 6.89 27.73
N CYS A 4 -21.09 6.36 28.26
CA CYS A 4 -19.87 6.01 27.54
C CYS A 4 -19.52 4.55 27.82
N CYS A 5 -19.06 3.83 26.80
CA CYS A 5 -18.50 2.49 27.01
C CYS A 5 -17.17 2.59 27.76
N ALA A 6 -16.96 1.75 28.78
CA ALA A 6 -15.76 1.73 29.61
C ALA A 6 -14.56 1.02 28.93
N ALA A 7 -14.81 0.25 27.88
CA ALA A 7 -13.80 -0.45 27.10
C ALA A 7 -12.83 0.55 26.44
N ALA A 8 -11.52 0.24 26.52
CA ALA A 8 -10.49 1.05 25.85
C ALA A 8 -10.73 1.09 24.33
N ASN A 9 -10.56 2.28 23.74
CA ASN A 9 -10.72 2.53 22.29
C ASN A 9 -12.10 2.20 21.68
N CYS A 10 -13.16 2.07 22.50
CA CYS A 10 -14.51 1.84 21.97
C CYS A 10 -15.05 3.07 21.20
N ASP A 11 -15.50 2.86 19.96
CA ASP A 11 -16.00 3.89 19.03
C ASP A 11 -17.38 4.47 19.41
N TYR A 12 -18.01 3.99 20.49
CA TYR A 12 -19.38 4.29 20.90
C TYR A 12 -19.69 5.80 21.05
N GLN A 13 -18.68 6.66 21.21
CA GLN A 13 -18.86 8.13 21.24
C GLN A 13 -18.56 8.86 19.91
N GLN A 14 -17.90 8.24 18.93
CA GLN A 14 -17.29 8.97 17.81
C GLN A 14 -18.17 9.12 16.56
N ARG A 15 -19.36 8.53 16.52
CA ARG A 15 -20.34 8.77 15.44
C ARG A 15 -21.69 9.16 16.00
N GLY A 16 -22.33 10.14 15.34
CA GLY A 16 -23.77 10.40 15.45
C GLY A 16 -24.62 9.32 14.77
N SER A 17 -24.19 8.06 14.80
CA SER A 17 -25.01 6.91 14.46
C SER A 17 -25.91 6.58 15.64
N GLU A 18 -27.20 6.46 15.37
CA GLU A 18 -28.33 6.14 16.25
C GLU A 18 -27.96 5.38 17.54
N LYS A 19 -28.44 5.89 18.69
CA LYS A 19 -28.27 5.29 20.03
C LYS A 19 -29.09 3.99 20.20
N THR A 20 -28.80 2.96 19.41
CA THR A 20 -29.56 1.68 19.37
C THR A 20 -28.82 0.50 19.99
N THR A 21 -27.52 0.63 20.30
CA THR A 21 -26.74 -0.42 20.96
C THR A 21 -26.87 -0.31 22.49
N PRO A 22 -27.36 -1.35 23.19
CA PRO A 22 -27.58 -1.28 24.63
C PRO A 22 -26.28 -1.29 25.45
N LEU A 23 -26.35 -0.68 26.64
CA LEU A 23 -25.27 -0.52 27.61
C LEU A 23 -25.58 -1.34 28.88
N PHE A 24 -24.67 -2.23 29.27
CA PHE A 24 -24.77 -3.10 30.43
C PHE A 24 -23.91 -2.61 31.59
N SER A 25 -24.41 -2.69 32.82
CA SER A 25 -23.63 -2.44 34.05
C SER A 25 -22.62 -3.57 34.28
N PHE A 26 -21.48 -3.26 34.90
CA PHE A 26 -20.62 -4.28 35.52
C PHE A 26 -21.44 -5.07 36.56
N PRO A 27 -21.30 -6.39 36.69
CA PRO A 27 -21.97 -7.17 37.73
C PRO A 27 -21.48 -6.76 39.14
N LEU A 28 -22.29 -7.05 40.16
CA LEU A 28 -21.92 -6.84 41.57
C LEU A 28 -21.18 -8.05 42.18
N ASP A 29 -21.25 -9.17 41.47
CA ASP A 29 -20.71 -10.48 41.82
C ASP A 29 -19.22 -10.63 41.43
N PRO A 30 -18.49 -11.68 41.87
CA PRO A 30 -17.07 -11.89 41.57
C PRO A 30 -16.66 -11.75 40.09
N ASP A 31 -17.57 -11.99 39.14
CA ASP A 31 -17.34 -11.84 37.70
C ASP A 31 -17.03 -10.40 37.27
N CYS A 32 -17.31 -9.42 38.14
CA CYS A 32 -16.93 -8.01 37.98
C CYS A 32 -15.43 -7.85 37.73
N LYS A 33 -14.63 -8.69 38.40
CA LYS A 33 -13.17 -8.72 38.22
C LYS A 33 -12.77 -9.23 36.84
N GLN A 34 -13.43 -10.27 36.34
CA GLN A 34 -13.16 -10.83 35.01
C GLN A 34 -13.54 -9.85 33.89
N TRP A 35 -14.63 -9.11 34.06
CA TRP A 35 -15.00 -8.02 33.15
C TRP A 35 -13.94 -6.90 33.12
N LEU A 36 -13.39 -6.54 34.29
CA LEU A 36 -12.31 -5.55 34.43
C LEU A 36 -11.01 -6.00 33.78
N ASP A 37 -10.59 -7.24 34.05
CA ASP A 37 -9.37 -7.84 33.52
C ASP A 37 -9.43 -7.87 31.98
N ASN A 38 -10.56 -8.29 31.40
CA ASN A 38 -10.77 -8.32 29.94
C ASN A 38 -10.87 -6.92 29.31
N CYS A 39 -11.33 -5.90 30.04
CA CYS A 39 -11.29 -4.51 29.57
C CYS A 39 -9.87 -3.92 29.50
N HIS A 40 -8.88 -4.57 30.14
CA HIS A 40 -7.48 -4.13 30.25
C HIS A 40 -7.29 -2.69 30.76
N ARG A 41 -8.23 -2.18 31.58
CA ARG A 41 -8.22 -0.85 32.19
C ARG A 41 -7.63 -0.89 33.61
N GLN A 42 -6.31 -0.88 33.71
CA GLN A 42 -5.57 -0.95 34.99
C GLN A 42 -5.92 0.22 35.94
N ASP A 43 -6.37 1.35 35.41
CA ASP A 43 -6.82 2.53 36.17
C ASP A 43 -8.13 2.32 36.93
N LEU A 44 -8.92 1.30 36.56
CA LEU A 44 -10.19 0.96 37.22
C LEU A 44 -10.06 -0.22 38.22
N ALA A 45 -8.89 -0.86 38.29
CA ALA A 45 -8.66 -2.06 39.11
C ALA A 45 -8.62 -1.80 40.63
N SER A 46 -8.59 -0.53 41.06
CA SER A 46 -8.64 -0.12 42.47
C SER A 46 -10.04 0.24 42.98
N GLU A 47 -11.05 0.27 42.10
CA GLU A 47 -12.41 0.68 42.43
C GLU A 47 -13.26 -0.50 42.93
N PRO A 48 -14.18 -0.30 43.90
CA PRO A 48 -15.02 -1.38 44.41
C PRO A 48 -16.19 -1.73 43.45
N PRO A 49 -16.68 -2.99 43.41
CA PRO A 49 -17.72 -3.45 42.48
C PRO A 49 -19.00 -2.60 42.47
N GLU A 50 -19.41 -2.08 43.63
CA GLU A 50 -20.61 -1.23 43.76
C GLU A 50 -20.44 0.12 43.05
N GLN A 51 -19.21 0.65 43.01
CA GLN A 51 -18.86 1.88 42.32
C GLN A 51 -18.74 1.64 40.81
N LEU A 52 -18.20 0.48 40.41
CA LEU A 52 -18.12 0.03 39.02
C LEU A 52 -19.51 -0.18 38.41
N HIS A 53 -20.39 -0.92 39.09
CA HIS A 53 -21.79 -1.15 38.70
C HIS A 53 -22.59 0.17 38.57
N LYS A 54 -22.26 1.19 39.37
CA LYS A 54 -23.01 2.47 39.38
C LYS A 54 -22.52 3.47 38.35
N LEU A 55 -21.21 3.51 38.06
CA LEU A 55 -20.61 4.55 37.22
C LEU A 55 -20.30 4.09 35.79
N TYR A 56 -19.92 2.84 35.57
CA TYR A 56 -19.37 2.36 34.31
C TYR A 56 -20.31 1.40 33.56
N ARG A 57 -20.24 1.40 32.23
CA ARG A 57 -21.09 0.59 31.35
C ARG A 57 -20.26 -0.01 30.21
N LEU A 58 -20.63 -1.18 29.72
CA LEU A 58 -20.09 -1.78 28.49
C LEU A 58 -21.18 -1.91 27.43
N CYS A 59 -20.89 -1.56 26.18
CA CYS A 59 -21.84 -1.75 25.10
C CYS A 59 -21.86 -3.20 24.59
N ALA A 60 -22.99 -3.62 24.03
CA ALA A 60 -23.20 -4.98 23.54
C ALA A 60 -22.14 -5.48 22.53
N LYS A 61 -21.40 -4.59 21.84
CA LYS A 61 -20.32 -4.95 20.91
C LYS A 61 -19.20 -5.80 21.55
N HIS A 62 -19.01 -5.72 22.87
CA HIS A 62 -17.95 -6.43 23.58
C HIS A 62 -18.30 -7.85 24.03
N PHE A 63 -19.54 -8.28 23.80
CA PHE A 63 -20.06 -9.60 24.17
C PHE A 63 -20.35 -10.42 22.92
N GLU A 64 -20.14 -11.73 22.98
CA GLU A 64 -20.58 -12.60 21.89
C GLU A 64 -22.11 -12.58 21.75
N PRO A 65 -22.67 -12.61 20.53
CA PRO A 65 -24.12 -12.68 20.31
C PRO A 65 -24.80 -13.89 20.98
N SER A 66 -24.03 -14.94 21.27
CA SER A 66 -24.45 -16.13 22.02
C SER A 66 -24.77 -15.85 23.49
N MET A 67 -24.18 -14.81 24.08
CA MET A 67 -24.28 -14.43 25.51
C MET A 67 -25.39 -13.40 25.78
N ILE A 68 -25.97 -12.81 24.72
CA ILE A 68 -27.05 -11.82 24.78
C ILE A 68 -28.38 -12.53 24.54
N SER A 69 -29.35 -12.36 25.45
CA SER A 69 -30.71 -12.84 25.30
C SER A 69 -31.64 -11.70 24.88
N HIS A 70 -32.26 -11.80 23.70
CA HIS A 70 -33.24 -10.83 23.22
C HIS A 70 -34.62 -11.15 23.77
N GLN A 71 -35.14 -10.28 24.65
CA GLN A 71 -36.49 -10.41 25.21
C GLN A 71 -37.53 -9.64 24.39
N SER A 72 -37.11 -8.59 23.67
CA SER A 72 -37.95 -7.86 22.72
C SER A 72 -37.10 -7.14 21.66
N ALA A 73 -37.73 -6.45 20.71
CA ALA A 73 -37.04 -5.66 19.68
C ALA A 73 -36.22 -4.48 20.23
N SER A 74 -36.43 -4.08 21.48
CA SER A 74 -35.72 -2.96 22.15
C SER A 74 -35.17 -3.30 23.54
N SER A 75 -35.33 -4.54 24.01
CA SER A 75 -34.73 -5.02 25.26
C SER A 75 -33.97 -6.34 25.07
N CYS A 76 -32.71 -6.34 25.50
CA CYS A 76 -31.91 -7.54 25.64
C CYS A 76 -31.19 -7.53 26.99
N VAL A 77 -30.93 -8.72 27.51
CA VAL A 77 -30.32 -8.94 28.82
C VAL A 77 -29.17 -9.94 28.64
N LEU A 78 -28.08 -9.75 29.37
CA LEU A 78 -26.98 -10.71 29.39
C LEU A 78 -27.37 -11.97 30.18
N LYS A 79 -26.83 -13.12 29.79
CA LYS A 79 -26.93 -14.36 30.57
C LYS A 79 -26.09 -14.26 31.86
N GLU A 80 -26.41 -15.08 32.85
CA GLU A 80 -25.75 -15.06 34.17
C GLU A 80 -24.25 -15.36 34.11
N ASP A 81 -23.78 -16.06 33.07
CA ASP A 81 -22.38 -16.40 32.81
C ASP A 81 -21.70 -15.51 31.73
N ALA A 82 -22.35 -14.42 31.32
CA ALA A 82 -21.85 -13.58 30.24
C ALA A 82 -20.63 -12.75 30.66
N VAL A 83 -19.53 -12.88 29.91
CA VAL A 83 -18.30 -12.12 30.08
C VAL A 83 -17.91 -11.43 28.77
N PRO A 84 -17.41 -10.18 28.81
CA PRO A 84 -17.00 -9.49 27.60
C PRO A 84 -15.70 -10.13 27.09
N THR A 85 -15.69 -10.61 25.85
CA THR A 85 -14.54 -11.28 25.22
C THR A 85 -14.06 -10.57 23.96
N ILE A 86 -14.84 -9.64 23.41
CA ILE A 86 -14.58 -9.01 22.12
C ILE A 86 -14.00 -7.60 22.34
N PHE A 87 -12.70 -7.45 22.10
CA PHE A 87 -12.02 -6.16 22.15
C PHE A 87 -10.95 -6.08 21.05
N ASP A 88 -10.87 -4.94 20.35
CA ASP A 88 -9.91 -4.70 19.26
C ASP A 88 -8.49 -4.37 19.78
N PHE A 89 -7.91 -5.29 20.55
CA PHE A 89 -6.50 -5.23 20.93
C PHE A 89 -5.64 -5.87 19.84
N LYS A 90 -4.87 -5.04 19.11
CA LYS A 90 -3.77 -5.52 18.26
C LYS A 90 -2.63 -6.04 19.16
N ALA A 91 -2.71 -7.31 19.54
CA ALA A 91 -1.69 -8.00 20.34
C ALA A 91 -1.00 -9.12 19.55
N SER A 92 0.31 -9.24 19.76
CA SER A 92 1.19 -10.24 19.13
C SER A 92 1.01 -11.65 19.70
N VAL A 93 1.07 -12.64 18.81
CA VAL A 93 1.28 -14.08 19.08
C VAL A 93 2.65 -14.24 19.79
N ASN A 94 2.96 -15.18 20.70
CA ASN A 94 2.42 -16.51 20.99
C ASN A 94 2.69 -16.92 22.46
N ASN A 95 1.99 -17.95 22.97
CA ASN A 95 2.62 -19.09 23.65
C ASN A 95 1.57 -20.15 24.05
N GLN A 96 1.61 -21.31 23.38
CA GLN A 96 0.96 -22.53 23.86
C GLN A 96 1.99 -23.42 24.56
N SER A 97 1.66 -23.89 25.77
CA SER A 97 2.26 -25.09 26.35
C SER A 97 1.21 -25.88 27.11
N THR A 98 1.08 -27.15 26.74
CA THR A 98 0.09 -28.13 27.23
C THR A 98 0.37 -28.60 28.66
N TYR A 99 -0.68 -28.97 29.42
CA TYR A 99 -0.74 -30.24 30.17
C TYR A 99 -2.16 -30.53 30.69
N SER A 100 -2.48 -31.81 30.95
CA SER A 100 -3.84 -32.35 31.09
C SER A 100 -4.08 -33.14 32.39
N ARG A 101 -5.32 -33.15 32.91
CA ARG A 101 -6.02 -34.16 33.78
C ARG A 101 -7.27 -33.52 34.46
N LYS A 102 -8.28 -34.23 35.00
CA LYS A 102 -9.09 -35.42 34.59
C LYS A 102 -10.23 -35.63 35.63
N ARG A 103 -11.35 -36.29 35.23
CA ARG A 103 -12.56 -36.74 36.03
C ARG A 103 -13.65 -35.67 36.23
N ALA A 104 -14.97 -35.95 36.13
CA ALA A 104 -15.77 -37.16 35.82
C ALA A 104 -17.04 -36.75 34.98
N ARG A 105 -18.10 -37.52 34.69
CA ARG A 105 -18.57 -38.89 35.04
C ARG A 105 -19.51 -39.46 33.92
N ASP A 106 -19.90 -40.73 34.04
CA ASP A 106 -20.73 -41.59 33.17
C ASP A 106 -22.27 -41.38 33.33
N PRO A 107 -23.21 -42.12 32.65
CA PRO A 107 -23.07 -43.33 31.78
C PRO A 107 -23.89 -43.29 30.44
N VAL A 108 -23.93 -44.29 29.52
CA VAL A 108 -24.50 -45.67 29.60
C VAL A 108 -24.25 -46.48 28.27
N LYS A 109 -24.02 -47.82 28.36
CA LYS A 109 -24.09 -48.91 27.32
C LYS A 109 -23.06 -48.93 26.16
N ASP A 110 -22.64 -50.07 25.57
CA ASP A 110 -22.96 -51.50 25.80
C ASP A 110 -21.82 -52.49 25.36
N ALA A 111 -21.89 -53.74 25.87
CA ALA A 111 -21.43 -55.03 25.31
C ALA A 111 -19.95 -55.40 24.95
N THR A 112 -19.41 -56.34 25.76
CA THR A 112 -18.69 -57.60 25.41
C THR A 112 -17.30 -57.67 24.71
N ALA A 113 -16.35 -58.19 25.50
CA ALA A 113 -14.99 -58.69 25.26
C ALA A 113 -14.71 -59.71 24.12
N VAL A 114 -13.42 -59.90 23.75
CA VAL A 114 -12.58 -61.13 24.01
C VAL A 114 -11.21 -61.14 23.26
N LYS A 115 -10.18 -61.76 23.90
CA LYS A 115 -8.89 -62.34 23.41
C LYS A 115 -7.59 -61.49 23.23
N LYS A 116 -6.62 -61.81 24.12
CA LYS A 116 -5.16 -62.14 23.96
C LYS A 116 -4.53 -61.92 22.54
N THR A 117 -3.25 -61.55 22.38
CA THR A 117 -2.06 -62.26 22.92
C THR A 117 -0.73 -61.45 22.87
N LYS A 118 0.01 -61.46 23.99
CA LYS A 118 1.48 -61.54 24.21
C LYS A 118 2.48 -61.27 23.05
N GLY A 119 3.47 -60.41 23.30
CA GLY A 119 4.73 -60.29 22.53
C GLY A 119 5.73 -59.35 23.24
N THR A 120 6.94 -59.82 23.56
CA THR A 120 7.92 -59.11 24.39
C THR A 120 9.31 -59.17 23.76
N VAL A 121 10.01 -58.04 23.64
CA VAL A 121 11.48 -57.93 23.69
C VAL A 121 11.82 -56.62 24.41
N ALA A 122 12.79 -56.65 25.32
CA ALA A 122 13.23 -55.50 26.11
C ALA A 122 14.56 -54.93 25.60
N ALA A 123 14.80 -53.64 25.87
CA ALA A 123 16.13 -53.03 25.82
C ALA A 123 16.78 -53.09 27.21
N SER A 124 18.08 -53.36 27.25
CA SER A 124 18.88 -53.55 28.46
C SER A 124 19.29 -52.24 29.13
N ILE A 125 19.25 -52.22 30.47
CA ILE A 125 19.87 -51.21 31.33
C ILE A 125 21.21 -51.74 31.83
N LEU A 126 22.23 -50.89 31.90
CA LEU A 126 23.30 -51.00 32.90
C LEU A 126 23.51 -49.64 33.56
N THR A 127 23.40 -49.64 34.89
CA THR A 127 23.96 -48.67 35.83
C THR A 127 25.49 -48.95 35.97
N GLU A 128 26.34 -48.24 36.73
CA GLU A 128 26.14 -47.56 38.03
C GLU A 128 27.39 -46.72 38.42
N GLU A 129 27.27 -45.90 39.49
CA GLU A 129 28.34 -45.27 40.30
C GLU A 129 29.19 -44.12 39.66
N THR A 130 29.79 -43.16 40.39
CA THR A 130 30.09 -43.04 41.84
C THR A 130 29.91 -41.59 42.40
N LYS A 131 30.20 -41.37 43.70
CA LYS A 131 29.84 -40.20 44.54
C LYS A 131 30.82 -39.00 44.55
N GLU A 132 30.24 -37.86 44.92
CA GLU A 132 30.74 -36.75 45.77
C GLU A 132 32.24 -36.43 45.91
N ALA A 133 32.59 -35.17 45.65
CA ALA A 133 33.52 -34.39 46.47
C ALA A 133 33.13 -32.89 46.45
N CYS A 134 33.18 -32.24 47.62
CA CYS A 134 32.99 -30.79 47.77
C CYS A 134 34.37 -30.11 47.89
N GLY A 135 34.56 -28.91 47.32
CA GLY A 135 35.84 -28.19 47.38
C GLY A 135 35.91 -26.92 46.56
N GLU A 136 35.37 -25.83 47.13
CA GLU A 136 35.81 -24.42 47.00
C GLU A 136 36.46 -23.92 45.69
N ASN A 137 35.75 -23.05 44.95
CA ASN A 137 36.30 -21.89 44.24
C ASN A 137 35.17 -21.00 43.64
N SER A 138 34.24 -20.52 44.47
CA SER A 138 33.07 -19.74 44.02
C SER A 138 33.38 -18.32 43.55
N ALA A 139 34.47 -17.70 44.01
CA ALA A 139 34.77 -16.29 43.71
C ALA A 139 35.07 -16.00 42.23
N ALA A 140 35.67 -16.95 41.49
CA ALA A 140 36.00 -16.74 40.07
C ALA A 140 34.77 -16.86 39.15
N ALA A 141 33.80 -17.69 39.51
CA ALA A 141 32.59 -17.92 38.72
C ALA A 141 31.57 -16.76 38.83
N GLU A 142 31.53 -16.08 39.98
CA GLU A 142 30.68 -14.90 40.18
C GLU A 142 31.20 -13.68 39.40
N LEU A 143 32.52 -13.42 39.43
CA LEU A 143 33.17 -12.40 38.61
C LEU A 143 33.01 -12.65 37.09
N GLN A 144 32.99 -13.90 36.63
CA GLN A 144 32.72 -14.21 35.22
C GLN A 144 31.25 -14.04 34.85
N LYS A 145 30.30 -14.36 35.74
CA LYS A 145 28.87 -14.13 35.52
C LYS A 145 28.50 -12.64 35.51
N GLU A 146 29.07 -11.82 36.39
CA GLU A 146 28.82 -10.38 36.39
C GLU A 146 29.34 -9.73 35.09
N ASN A 147 30.56 -10.08 34.66
CA ASN A 147 31.11 -9.58 33.40
C ASN A 147 30.28 -10.01 32.17
N GLN A 148 29.88 -11.29 32.06
CA GLN A 148 29.02 -11.77 30.97
C GLN A 148 27.66 -11.06 30.96
N THR A 149 27.02 -10.91 32.13
CA THR A 149 25.73 -10.21 32.23
C THR A 149 25.85 -8.73 31.86
N GLN A 150 26.98 -8.09 32.20
CA GLN A 150 27.25 -6.69 31.86
C GLN A 150 27.57 -6.51 30.37
N GLU A 151 28.26 -7.48 29.75
CA GLU A 151 28.58 -7.53 28.31
C GLU A 151 27.31 -7.78 27.46
N ASP A 152 26.42 -8.68 27.88
CA ASP A 152 25.10 -8.89 27.25
C ASP A 152 24.22 -7.64 27.34
N VAL A 153 24.19 -6.97 28.49
CA VAL A 153 23.43 -5.71 28.68
C VAL A 153 24.04 -4.57 27.86
N ALA A 154 25.37 -4.50 27.70
CA ALA A 154 26.03 -3.53 26.83
C ALA A 154 25.71 -3.80 25.35
N THR A 155 25.76 -5.06 24.93
CA THR A 155 25.42 -5.53 23.57
C THR A 155 23.98 -5.22 23.20
N SER A 156 23.02 -5.55 24.08
CA SER A 156 21.60 -5.22 23.90
C SER A 156 21.38 -3.71 23.73
N LYS A 157 22.02 -2.88 24.57
CA LYS A 157 21.95 -1.41 24.48
C LYS A 157 22.64 -0.84 23.23
N ALA A 158 23.69 -1.49 22.71
CA ALA A 158 24.32 -1.11 21.45
C ALA A 158 23.41 -1.43 20.25
N LYS A 159 22.83 -2.64 20.21
CA LYS A 159 21.84 -3.04 19.20
C LYS A 159 20.61 -2.12 19.18
N GLU A 160 20.07 -1.73 20.34
CA GLU A 160 18.97 -0.76 20.41
C GLU A 160 19.38 0.64 19.93
N THR A 161 20.67 1.03 20.08
CA THR A 161 21.18 2.30 19.53
C THR A 161 21.25 2.27 18.00
N LEU A 162 21.73 1.17 17.42
CA LEU A 162 21.70 0.94 15.96
C LEU A 162 20.26 0.91 15.43
N LYS A 163 19.34 0.25 16.15
CA LYS A 163 17.92 0.16 15.80
C LYS A 163 17.27 1.53 15.67
N VAL A 164 17.47 2.43 16.64
CA VAL A 164 16.96 3.81 16.58
C VAL A 164 17.54 4.55 15.38
N TYR A 165 18.86 4.44 15.15
CA TYR A 165 19.52 5.08 14.02
C TYR A 165 19.01 4.55 12.66
N PHE A 166 18.80 3.25 12.51
CA PHE A 166 18.27 2.67 11.28
C PHE A 166 16.83 3.08 11.02
N LYS A 167 15.99 3.19 12.06
CA LYS A 167 14.63 3.75 11.93
C LYS A 167 14.68 5.22 11.48
N GLU A 168 15.61 6.01 11.99
CA GLU A 168 15.80 7.42 11.59
C GLU A 168 16.22 7.53 10.11
N ILE A 169 17.20 6.73 9.66
CA ILE A 169 17.62 6.70 8.25
C ILE A 169 16.48 6.25 7.33
N LEU A 170 15.73 5.21 7.71
CA LEU A 170 14.56 4.76 6.94
C LEU A 170 13.47 5.84 6.88
N ALA A 171 13.15 6.50 7.99
CA ALA A 171 12.21 7.61 8.04
C ALA A 171 12.64 8.81 7.16
N LEU A 172 13.94 9.14 7.13
CA LEU A 172 14.50 10.15 6.22
C LEU A 172 14.37 9.76 4.74
N THR A 173 14.36 8.45 4.43
CA THR A 173 13.99 7.95 3.09
C THR A 173 12.47 7.83 2.87
N GLY A 174 11.66 8.46 3.72
CA GLY A 174 10.20 8.50 3.63
C GLY A 174 9.48 7.29 4.25
N PHE A 175 10.20 6.31 4.81
CA PHE A 175 9.63 5.08 5.35
C PHE A 175 9.01 5.32 6.73
N SER A 176 7.71 5.61 6.77
CA SER A 176 6.98 5.85 8.03
C SER A 176 6.73 4.55 8.79
N ILE A 177 7.50 4.33 9.87
CA ILE A 177 7.29 3.20 10.78
C ILE A 177 6.18 3.56 11.77
N ASN A 178 4.98 3.12 11.45
CA ASN A 178 3.69 3.41 12.11
C ASN A 178 3.18 4.83 11.85
N GLY A 179 1.88 4.94 11.54
CA GLY A 179 1.17 6.19 11.25
C GLY A 179 0.94 7.07 12.48
N ALA A 180 2.01 7.55 13.10
CA ALA A 180 1.99 8.70 13.99
C ALA A 180 2.40 9.95 13.20
N ASN A 181 1.62 11.03 13.29
CA ASN A 181 2.09 12.34 12.85
C ASN A 181 3.24 12.76 13.78
N ILE A 182 4.48 12.63 13.29
CA ILE A 182 5.64 13.24 13.94
C ILE A 182 5.76 14.65 13.38
N ASN A 183 5.24 15.63 14.12
CA ASN A 183 5.63 17.02 13.91
C ASN A 183 7.16 17.11 14.10
N ALA A 184 7.85 17.73 13.15
CA ALA A 184 9.32 17.75 13.09
C ALA A 184 9.99 18.68 14.11
N ASP A 185 9.33 18.96 15.24
CA ASP A 185 9.69 20.02 16.18
C ASP A 185 9.42 19.62 17.66
N GLU A 186 10.03 18.53 18.12
CA GLU A 186 10.35 18.38 19.55
C GLU A 186 11.53 17.41 19.78
N PRO A 187 12.69 17.86 20.32
CA PRO A 187 13.82 16.99 20.59
C PRO A 187 13.57 16.15 21.85
N ILE A 188 13.36 14.84 21.68
CA ILE A 188 13.15 13.88 22.77
C ILE A 188 14.28 14.00 23.82
N GLY A 189 13.89 14.15 25.09
CA GLY A 189 14.79 14.51 26.19
C GLY A 189 15.89 13.47 26.47
N GLY A 190 17.10 13.73 25.96
CA GLY A 190 18.30 12.92 26.20
C GLY A 190 19.62 13.54 25.69
N ALA A 191 19.60 14.86 25.43
CA ALA A 191 20.42 15.51 24.40
C ALA A 191 21.92 15.14 24.36
N ARG A 192 22.66 15.27 25.47
CA ARG A 192 24.15 15.13 25.44
C ARG A 192 24.65 13.69 25.36
N GLY A 193 23.82 12.70 25.68
CA GLY A 193 24.20 11.28 25.67
C GLY A 193 24.09 10.65 24.29
N GLN A 194 22.92 10.85 23.65
CA GLN A 194 22.58 10.28 22.35
C GLN A 194 23.31 10.98 21.19
N GLN A 195 23.53 12.29 21.24
CA GLN A 195 24.25 13.04 20.19
C GLN A 195 25.64 12.45 19.88
N ALA A 196 26.38 12.00 20.90
CA ALA A 196 27.72 11.42 20.68
C ALA A 196 27.70 10.02 20.05
N LEU A 197 26.68 9.20 20.33
CA LEU A 197 26.52 7.87 19.73
C LEU A 197 25.95 7.96 18.32
N SER A 198 24.97 8.85 18.10
CA SER A 198 24.45 9.22 16.78
C SER A 198 25.58 9.72 15.86
N ARG A 199 26.51 10.54 16.39
CA ARG A 199 27.69 11.00 15.65
C ARG A 199 28.61 9.87 15.18
N ILE A 200 28.86 8.85 16.01
CA ILE A 200 29.66 7.68 15.61
C ILE A 200 28.95 6.90 14.50
N CYS A 201 27.64 6.69 14.62
CA CYS A 201 26.84 6.07 13.56
C CYS A 201 26.90 6.88 12.26
N LEU A 202 26.80 8.21 12.33
CA LEU A 202 26.89 9.11 11.17
C LEU A 202 28.28 9.13 10.51
N GLU A 203 29.36 8.97 11.29
CA GLU A 203 30.74 8.98 10.79
C GLU A 203 31.24 7.59 10.32
N LYS A 204 30.58 6.49 10.73
CA LYS A 204 31.03 5.10 10.47
C LYS A 204 30.07 4.23 9.66
N ILE A 205 28.78 4.54 9.62
CA ILE A 205 27.78 3.71 8.93
C ILE A 205 27.35 4.41 7.64
N ASP A 206 27.61 3.78 6.48
CA ASP A 206 27.08 4.28 5.21
C ASP A 206 25.55 4.07 5.15
N LYS A 207 24.82 5.17 4.90
CA LYS A 207 23.38 5.16 4.69
C LYS A 207 22.97 4.26 3.52
N LYS A 208 23.81 4.15 2.47
CA LYS A 208 23.56 3.26 1.33
C LYS A 208 23.56 1.79 1.74
N GLU A 209 24.41 1.41 2.69
CA GLU A 209 24.47 0.03 3.16
C GLU A 209 23.24 -0.35 4.00
N ILE A 210 22.75 0.56 4.85
CA ILE A 210 21.46 0.38 5.56
C ILE A 210 20.32 0.14 4.55
N LEU A 211 20.29 0.91 3.46
CA LEU A 211 19.30 0.73 2.39
C LEU A 211 19.45 -0.61 1.67
N GLN A 212 20.67 -1.07 1.38
CA GLN A 212 20.91 -2.38 0.76
C GLN A 212 20.46 -3.55 1.63
N PHE A 213 20.76 -3.53 2.94
CA PHE A 213 20.27 -4.54 3.88
C PHE A 213 18.73 -4.52 4.01
N SER A 214 18.15 -3.32 4.06
CA SER A 214 16.69 -3.15 4.12
C SER A 214 16.01 -3.66 2.84
N GLU A 215 16.57 -3.35 1.68
CA GLU A 215 16.14 -3.89 0.38
C GLU A 215 16.23 -5.42 0.35
N GLY A 216 17.27 -6.01 0.95
CA GLY A 216 17.41 -7.46 1.12
C GLY A 216 16.25 -8.10 1.90
N LEU A 217 16.00 -7.61 3.12
CA LEU A 217 14.92 -8.13 3.98
C LEU A 217 13.52 -7.91 3.37
N MET A 218 13.28 -6.75 2.76
CA MET A 218 12.04 -6.48 2.02
C MET A 218 11.87 -7.44 0.84
N ARG A 219 12.95 -7.76 0.12
CA ARG A 219 12.92 -8.71 -1.01
C ARG A 219 12.55 -10.11 -0.55
N GLU A 220 13.10 -10.58 0.56
CA GLU A 220 12.77 -11.91 1.14
C GLU A 220 11.28 -11.99 1.50
N GLU A 221 10.72 -10.97 2.16
CA GLU A 221 9.30 -10.93 2.52
C GLU A 221 8.40 -10.90 1.28
N ILE A 222 8.72 -10.06 0.28
CA ILE A 222 7.97 -10.03 -1.00
C ILE A 222 8.07 -11.38 -1.72
N GLN A 223 9.26 -12.00 -1.78
CA GLN A 223 9.45 -13.34 -2.38
C GLN A 223 8.57 -14.39 -1.70
N ASN A 224 8.50 -14.39 -0.36
CA ASN A 224 7.64 -15.29 0.40
C ASN A 224 6.16 -15.04 0.08
N SER A 225 5.73 -13.78 0.07
CA SER A 225 4.37 -13.38 -0.32
C SER A 225 4.00 -13.85 -1.73
N LEU A 226 4.87 -13.60 -2.72
CA LEU A 226 4.66 -14.00 -4.12
C LEU A 226 4.67 -15.53 -4.31
N ARG A 227 5.52 -16.25 -3.58
CA ARG A 227 5.55 -17.73 -3.59
C ARG A 227 4.23 -18.31 -3.07
N LEU A 228 3.66 -17.75 -2.01
CA LEU A 228 2.32 -18.11 -1.48
C LEU A 228 1.19 -17.62 -2.40
N ALA A 229 1.39 -16.52 -3.13
CA ALA A 229 0.43 -16.02 -4.11
C ALA A 229 0.25 -16.98 -5.30
N ARG A 230 1.27 -17.81 -5.62
CA ARG A 230 1.38 -18.71 -6.79
C ARG A 230 1.39 -17.95 -8.11
N PHE A 231 0.32 -17.24 -8.44
CA PHE A 231 0.13 -16.50 -9.68
C PHE A 231 0.55 -15.05 -9.54
N PHE A 232 1.05 -14.47 -10.64
CA PHE A 232 1.44 -13.06 -10.70
C PHE A 232 1.21 -12.46 -12.09
N SER A 233 1.30 -11.14 -12.18
CA SER A 233 1.30 -10.36 -13.42
C SER A 233 2.43 -9.34 -13.42
N ILE A 234 3.01 -9.10 -14.60
CA ILE A 234 4.08 -8.12 -14.81
C ILE A 234 3.45 -6.79 -15.24
N LEU A 235 3.85 -5.71 -14.58
CA LEU A 235 3.42 -4.33 -14.83
C LEU A 235 4.67 -3.51 -15.17
N LEU A 236 4.80 -3.05 -16.41
CA LEU A 236 5.88 -2.18 -16.85
C LEU A 236 5.37 -0.73 -16.89
N GLN A 237 6.08 0.21 -16.27
CA GLN A 237 5.70 1.64 -16.28
C GLN A 237 6.59 2.44 -17.23
N ASP A 238 6.33 3.74 -17.35
CA ASP A 238 6.96 4.55 -18.39
C ASP A 238 8.46 4.76 -18.11
N VAL A 239 9.19 5.24 -19.13
CA VAL A 239 10.62 5.50 -19.01
C VAL A 239 10.87 6.60 -17.98
N THR A 240 11.78 6.33 -17.04
CA THR A 240 12.17 7.27 -15.97
C THR A 240 13.67 7.43 -15.93
N ARG A 241 14.17 8.64 -15.65
CA ARG A 241 15.61 8.85 -15.40
C ARG A 241 15.92 8.58 -13.93
N ILE A 242 16.72 7.55 -13.66
CA ILE A 242 17.19 7.13 -12.32
C ILE A 242 18.67 6.73 -12.45
N GLU A 243 19.52 7.16 -11.51
CA GLU A 243 20.98 6.89 -11.52
C GLU A 243 21.65 7.35 -12.83
N GLY A 244 21.18 8.49 -13.37
CA GLY A 244 21.65 9.07 -14.64
C GLY A 244 21.19 8.34 -15.91
N LYS A 245 20.56 7.15 -15.78
CA LYS A 245 20.14 6.30 -16.89
C LYS A 245 18.62 6.34 -17.11
N GLU A 246 18.19 6.08 -18.33
CA GLU A 246 16.79 5.83 -18.66
C GLU A 246 16.43 4.38 -18.34
N GLN A 247 15.46 4.19 -17.45
CA GLN A 247 15.06 2.88 -16.95
C GLN A 247 13.53 2.77 -16.82
N ILE A 248 13.01 1.57 -17.03
CA ILE A 248 11.59 1.20 -16.95
C ILE A 248 11.33 0.55 -15.59
N PRO A 249 10.50 1.15 -14.72
CA PRO A 249 10.12 0.54 -13.45
C PRO A 249 9.28 -0.73 -13.67
N VAL A 250 9.66 -1.83 -13.01
CA VAL A 250 8.96 -3.12 -13.10
C VAL A 250 8.24 -3.42 -11.80
N PHE A 251 6.92 -3.57 -11.89
CA PHE A 251 6.07 -3.97 -10.78
C PHE A 251 5.53 -5.38 -10.98
N ILE A 252 5.27 -6.07 -9.87
CA ILE A 252 4.55 -7.34 -9.86
C ILE A 252 3.23 -7.16 -9.11
N ARG A 253 2.13 -7.58 -9.75
CA ARG A 253 0.81 -7.72 -9.13
C ARG A 253 0.55 -9.18 -8.80
N SER A 254 -0.05 -9.46 -7.65
CA SER A 254 -0.50 -10.80 -7.25
C SER A 254 -1.76 -10.74 -6.39
N VAL A 255 -2.30 -11.91 -6.02
CA VAL A 255 -3.40 -12.02 -5.04
C VAL A 255 -3.03 -13.03 -3.96
N THR A 256 -2.97 -12.57 -2.71
CA THR A 256 -2.73 -13.39 -1.52
C THR A 256 -3.71 -14.57 -1.40
N VAL A 257 -3.36 -15.57 -0.59
CA VAL A 257 -4.27 -16.68 -0.26
C VAL A 257 -5.58 -16.17 0.38
N ALA A 258 -5.49 -15.14 1.21
CA ALA A 258 -6.64 -14.47 1.83
C ALA A 258 -7.41 -13.51 0.88
N GLY A 259 -7.08 -13.47 -0.42
CA GLY A 259 -7.84 -12.72 -1.41
C GLY A 259 -7.62 -11.21 -1.45
N PHE A 260 -6.58 -10.68 -0.78
CA PHE A 260 -6.14 -9.29 -0.94
C PHE A 260 -5.24 -9.16 -2.18
N PRO A 261 -5.46 -8.16 -3.06
CA PRO A 261 -4.52 -7.80 -4.11
C PRO A 261 -3.26 -7.17 -3.52
N GLN A 262 -2.11 -7.46 -4.13
CA GLN A 262 -0.80 -6.90 -3.79
C GLN A 262 -0.12 -6.33 -5.05
N LYS A 263 0.73 -5.33 -4.86
CA LYS A 263 1.57 -4.72 -5.89
C LYS A 263 2.90 -4.32 -5.28
N HIS A 264 4.01 -4.73 -5.88
CA HIS A 264 5.35 -4.38 -5.39
C HIS A 264 6.24 -3.93 -6.56
N LEU A 265 7.06 -2.91 -6.34
CA LEU A 265 8.16 -2.56 -7.23
C LEU A 265 9.28 -3.58 -7.05
N ILE A 266 9.70 -4.24 -8.12
CA ILE A 266 10.68 -5.33 -8.06
C ILE A 266 12.05 -4.98 -8.66
N GLY A 267 12.15 -3.86 -9.37
CA GLY A 267 13.39 -3.37 -9.97
C GLY A 267 13.14 -2.43 -11.14
N PHE A 268 14.22 -2.17 -11.90
CA PHE A 268 14.23 -1.28 -13.06
C PHE A 268 14.96 -1.97 -14.22
N LEU A 269 14.44 -1.85 -15.44
CA LEU A 269 15.08 -2.36 -16.66
C LEU A 269 15.74 -1.21 -17.43
N PRO A 270 17.01 -1.30 -17.84
CA PRO A 270 17.70 -0.23 -18.54
C PRO A 270 17.27 -0.14 -20.03
N CYS A 271 17.04 1.07 -20.53
CA CYS A 271 16.49 1.30 -21.88
C CYS A 271 17.52 1.28 -23.02
N ASP A 272 18.81 1.19 -22.68
CA ASP A 272 19.95 1.17 -23.61
C ASP A 272 20.02 -0.12 -24.44
N MET A 273 19.46 -1.22 -23.93
CA MET A 273 19.39 -2.52 -24.59
C MET A 273 18.41 -2.56 -25.79
N ASP A 274 18.61 -3.51 -26.71
CA ASP A 274 17.59 -3.87 -27.70
C ASP A 274 16.44 -4.71 -27.09
N GLY A 275 15.39 -4.96 -27.89
CA GLY A 275 14.18 -5.68 -27.44
C GLY A 275 14.42 -7.14 -27.06
N GLU A 276 15.43 -7.82 -27.61
CA GLU A 276 15.75 -9.20 -27.26
C GLU A 276 16.53 -9.28 -25.95
N ASN A 277 17.51 -8.40 -25.79
CA ASN A 277 18.29 -8.30 -24.57
C ASN A 277 17.42 -7.83 -23.38
N LEU A 278 16.48 -6.91 -23.59
CA LEU A 278 15.44 -6.58 -22.61
C LEU A 278 14.61 -7.81 -22.18
N PHE A 279 14.25 -8.68 -23.13
CA PHE A 279 13.49 -9.90 -22.86
C PHE A 279 14.27 -10.87 -21.97
N TYR A 280 15.51 -11.20 -22.35
CA TYR A 280 16.36 -12.09 -21.57
C TYR A 280 16.70 -11.51 -20.19
N MET A 281 16.92 -10.19 -20.09
CA MET A 281 17.16 -9.53 -18.82
C MET A 281 15.93 -9.64 -17.90
N LEU A 282 14.73 -9.28 -18.37
CA LEU A 282 13.51 -9.38 -17.58
C LEU A 282 13.26 -10.81 -17.08
N LEU A 283 13.42 -11.82 -17.95
CA LEU A 283 13.28 -13.23 -17.53
C LEU A 283 14.36 -13.67 -16.55
N SER A 284 15.60 -13.21 -16.72
CA SER A 284 16.71 -13.48 -15.80
C SER A 284 16.43 -12.88 -14.41
N GLU A 285 15.98 -11.63 -14.35
CA GLU A 285 15.62 -10.95 -13.10
C GLU A 285 14.47 -11.68 -12.38
N LEU A 286 13.37 -11.96 -13.08
CA LEU A 286 12.20 -12.65 -12.52
C LEU A 286 12.54 -14.05 -11.99
N ARG A 287 13.32 -14.83 -12.74
CA ARG A 287 13.68 -16.19 -12.33
C ARG A 287 14.77 -16.22 -11.27
N ASN A 288 15.86 -15.50 -11.47
CA ASN A 288 17.08 -15.67 -10.69
C ASN A 288 17.08 -14.81 -9.42
N LYS A 289 16.58 -13.56 -9.47
CA LYS A 289 16.48 -12.69 -8.28
C LYS A 289 15.15 -12.80 -7.54
N TRP A 290 14.07 -13.21 -8.21
CA TRP A 290 12.73 -13.26 -7.62
C TRP A 290 12.15 -14.67 -7.48
N GLY A 291 12.77 -15.69 -8.06
CA GLY A 291 12.30 -17.08 -7.97
C GLY A 291 10.96 -17.33 -8.68
N LEU A 292 10.53 -16.42 -9.56
CA LEU A 292 9.24 -16.46 -10.24
C LEU A 292 9.33 -17.34 -11.51
N ARG A 293 8.32 -18.19 -11.70
CA ARG A 293 8.19 -19.06 -12.88
C ARG A 293 7.16 -18.48 -13.85
N MET A 294 7.54 -18.27 -15.11
CA MET A 294 6.63 -17.73 -16.14
C MET A 294 5.40 -18.62 -16.40
N GLU A 295 5.49 -19.92 -16.10
CA GLU A 295 4.35 -20.86 -16.01
C GLU A 295 3.18 -20.34 -15.15
N HIS A 296 3.48 -19.52 -14.15
CA HIS A 296 2.53 -18.91 -13.22
C HIS A 296 2.19 -17.45 -13.56
N CYS A 297 2.89 -16.83 -14.51
CA CYS A 297 2.54 -15.50 -15.00
C CYS A 297 1.17 -15.58 -15.69
N ARG A 298 0.26 -14.65 -15.38
CA ARG A 298 -1.11 -14.65 -15.90
C ARG A 298 -1.47 -13.37 -16.62
N GLY A 299 -0.96 -12.22 -16.19
CA GLY A 299 -1.15 -10.96 -16.88
C GLY A 299 0.16 -10.26 -17.22
N LEU A 300 0.11 -9.46 -18.26
CA LEU A 300 1.12 -8.49 -18.64
C LEU A 300 0.41 -7.18 -18.92
N THR A 301 0.97 -6.08 -18.46
CA THR A 301 0.59 -4.75 -18.90
C THR A 301 1.83 -3.87 -18.97
N TYR A 302 1.76 -2.87 -19.84
CA TYR A 302 2.79 -1.87 -19.98
C TYR A 302 2.16 -0.51 -20.27
N LEU A 303 2.81 0.53 -19.78
CA LEU A 303 2.60 1.90 -20.20
C LEU A 303 4.00 2.43 -20.50
N VAL A 304 4.34 2.55 -21.79
CA VAL A 304 5.61 3.10 -22.24
C VAL A 304 5.32 3.98 -23.44
N THR A 305 5.79 5.22 -23.38
CA THR A 305 5.50 6.27 -24.37
C THR A 305 6.74 6.60 -25.22
N GLY A 306 6.59 7.54 -26.16
CA GLY A 306 7.70 8.07 -26.95
C GLY A 306 8.48 7.03 -27.77
N SER A 307 9.81 7.09 -27.71
CA SER A 307 10.72 6.29 -28.55
C SER A 307 10.75 4.81 -28.18
N MET A 308 10.42 4.44 -26.94
CA MET A 308 10.47 3.06 -26.46
C MET A 308 9.21 2.24 -26.78
N CYS A 309 8.12 2.87 -27.29
CA CYS A 309 6.88 2.19 -27.70
C CYS A 309 7.12 0.95 -28.56
N GLN A 310 8.00 1.05 -29.58
CA GLN A 310 8.27 -0.06 -30.50
C GLN A 310 9.02 -1.21 -29.81
N LYS A 311 10.15 -0.92 -29.13
CA LYS A 311 10.91 -1.92 -28.36
C LYS A 311 10.01 -2.65 -27.34
N MET A 312 9.17 -1.91 -26.63
CA MET A 312 8.25 -2.45 -25.64
C MET A 312 7.15 -3.31 -26.28
N ARG A 313 6.64 -2.90 -27.44
CA ARG A 313 5.68 -3.71 -28.21
C ARG A 313 6.30 -5.03 -28.67
N ASP A 314 7.55 -5.03 -29.13
CA ASP A 314 8.26 -6.24 -29.57
C ASP A 314 8.57 -7.17 -28.39
N LEU A 315 9.07 -6.63 -27.27
CA LEU A 315 9.25 -7.35 -26.00
C LEU A 315 7.96 -8.03 -25.54
N THR A 316 6.85 -7.29 -25.50
CA THR A 316 5.56 -7.82 -25.02
C THR A 316 4.96 -8.83 -26.01
N CYS A 317 5.10 -8.62 -27.32
CA CYS A 317 4.74 -9.64 -28.32
C CYS A 317 5.51 -10.94 -28.12
N ARG A 318 6.82 -10.89 -27.84
CA ARG A 318 7.64 -12.07 -27.57
C ARG A 318 7.19 -12.81 -26.31
N ILE A 319 6.90 -12.11 -25.22
CA ILE A 319 6.36 -12.72 -23.98
C ILE A 319 5.05 -13.46 -24.27
N LEU A 320 4.14 -12.87 -25.04
CA LEU A 320 2.85 -13.49 -25.38
C LEU A 320 2.98 -14.69 -26.33
N GLN A 321 4.05 -14.74 -27.14
CA GLN A 321 4.38 -15.87 -28.01
C GLN A 321 5.02 -17.04 -27.24
N GLU A 322 6.02 -16.76 -26.40
CA GLU A 322 6.70 -17.78 -25.60
C GLU A 322 5.84 -18.28 -24.42
N PHE A 323 4.90 -17.48 -23.91
CA PHE A 323 4.04 -17.82 -22.78
C PHE A 323 2.54 -17.58 -23.08
N PRO A 324 1.86 -18.48 -23.82
CA PRO A 324 0.48 -18.28 -24.28
C PRO A 324 -0.58 -18.14 -23.17
N GLN A 325 -0.26 -18.52 -21.93
CA GLN A 325 -1.09 -18.34 -20.74
C GLN A 325 -1.07 -16.93 -20.16
N VAL A 326 -0.20 -16.05 -20.66
CA VAL A 326 -0.11 -14.65 -20.25
C VAL A 326 -1.06 -13.81 -21.11
N VAL A 327 -1.94 -13.03 -20.47
CA VAL A 327 -2.86 -12.13 -21.17
C VAL A 327 -2.40 -10.69 -21.08
N LEU A 328 -2.52 -9.95 -22.18
CA LEU A 328 -2.24 -8.53 -22.21
C LEU A 328 -3.47 -7.74 -21.77
N SER A 329 -3.29 -6.79 -20.86
CA SER A 329 -4.34 -5.87 -20.44
C SER A 329 -3.88 -4.41 -20.48
N PRO A 330 -4.80 -3.43 -20.62
CA PRO A 330 -4.46 -2.01 -20.51
C PRO A 330 -3.84 -1.68 -19.15
N SER A 331 -2.97 -0.67 -19.12
CA SER A 331 -2.47 -0.11 -17.86
C SER A 331 -3.42 0.97 -17.36
N ASP A 332 -3.74 0.92 -16.08
CA ASP A 332 -4.29 2.08 -15.38
C ASP A 332 -3.35 3.29 -15.53
N PRO A 333 -3.86 4.54 -15.51
CA PRO A 333 -5.27 4.93 -15.34
C PRO A 333 -6.11 4.91 -16.63
N TYR A 334 -5.54 4.52 -17.78
CA TYR A 334 -6.13 4.78 -19.10
C TYR A 334 -7.33 3.89 -19.45
N ALA A 335 -8.35 4.48 -20.07
CA ALA A 335 -9.32 3.74 -20.86
C ALA A 335 -8.61 2.99 -22.01
N PHE A 336 -9.06 1.78 -22.33
CA PHE A 336 -8.47 0.87 -23.32
C PHE A 336 -8.19 1.55 -24.66
N ASN A 337 -9.14 2.33 -25.17
CA ASN A 337 -9.00 3.01 -26.46
C ASN A 337 -7.95 4.14 -26.42
N ILE A 338 -7.73 4.77 -25.27
CA ILE A 338 -6.66 5.77 -25.10
C ILE A 338 -5.31 5.07 -24.88
N TRP A 339 -5.28 4.00 -24.07
CA TRP A 339 -4.09 3.19 -23.82
C TRP A 339 -3.47 2.64 -25.11
N ILE A 340 -4.29 2.15 -26.07
CA ILE A 340 -3.79 1.73 -27.39
C ILE A 340 -3.01 2.86 -28.06
N ILE A 341 -3.54 4.08 -28.05
CA ILE A 341 -2.92 5.25 -28.69
C ILE A 341 -1.67 5.70 -27.95
N ARG A 342 -1.68 5.72 -26.61
CA ARG A 342 -0.47 5.99 -25.80
C ARG A 342 0.64 4.97 -26.00
N CYS A 343 0.31 3.74 -26.36
CA CYS A 343 1.30 2.71 -26.70
C CYS A 343 1.58 2.59 -28.21
N MET A 344 1.05 3.48 -29.06
CA MET A 344 1.20 3.39 -30.52
C MET A 344 2.60 3.89 -30.96
N PRO A 345 3.39 3.10 -31.70
CA PRO A 345 4.76 3.46 -32.09
C PRO A 345 4.81 4.46 -33.27
N VAL A 346 4.09 5.58 -33.17
CA VAL A 346 4.04 6.65 -34.17
C VAL A 346 4.28 8.00 -33.48
N PRO A 347 5.46 8.63 -33.66
CA PRO A 347 5.85 9.83 -32.91
C PRO A 347 4.86 10.99 -33.02
N SER A 348 4.32 11.27 -34.20
CA SER A 348 3.34 12.34 -34.40
C SER A 348 2.04 12.15 -33.62
N ILE A 349 1.62 10.90 -33.39
CA ILE A 349 0.45 10.55 -32.58
C ILE A 349 0.78 10.65 -31.09
N GLN A 350 2.00 10.27 -30.69
CA GLN A 350 2.50 10.47 -29.31
C GLN A 350 2.49 11.95 -28.95
N THR A 351 3.09 12.84 -29.76
CA THR A 351 3.09 14.29 -29.51
C THR A 351 1.69 14.89 -29.35
N VAL A 352 0.69 14.38 -30.09
CA VAL A 352 -0.71 14.81 -29.93
C VAL A 352 -1.28 14.34 -28.58
N ALA A 353 -0.98 13.12 -28.15
CA ALA A 353 -1.44 12.59 -26.87
C ALA A 353 -0.73 13.25 -25.67
N ASP A 354 0.58 13.48 -25.77
CA ASP A 354 1.39 14.19 -24.78
C ASP A 354 0.85 15.62 -24.57
N ALA A 355 0.52 16.33 -25.66
CA ALA A 355 -0.09 17.66 -25.58
C ALA A 355 -1.50 17.66 -24.96
N VAL A 356 -2.28 16.58 -25.12
CA VAL A 356 -3.59 16.44 -24.43
C VAL A 356 -3.40 16.27 -22.92
N GLU A 357 -2.43 15.46 -22.50
CA GLU A 357 -2.06 15.29 -21.09
C GLU A 357 -1.47 16.58 -20.50
N GLU A 358 -0.66 17.32 -21.25
CA GLU A 358 -0.12 18.62 -20.83
C GLU A 358 -1.23 19.66 -20.60
N VAL A 359 -2.25 19.73 -21.49
CA VAL A 359 -3.43 20.58 -21.28
C VAL A 359 -4.16 20.20 -19.98
N ALA A 360 -4.37 18.91 -19.73
CA ALA A 360 -5.03 18.45 -18.49
C ALA A 360 -4.20 18.76 -17.24
N LEU A 361 -2.87 18.60 -17.29
CA LEU A 361 -1.94 18.94 -16.22
C LEU A 361 -1.93 20.45 -15.94
N LEU A 362 -1.91 21.31 -16.96
CA LEU A 362 -1.99 22.78 -16.80
C LEU A 362 -3.31 23.21 -16.16
N LEU A 363 -4.45 22.64 -16.59
CA LEU A 363 -5.76 22.92 -15.99
C LEU A 363 -5.82 22.49 -14.51
N ARG A 364 -5.16 21.38 -14.16
CA ARG A 364 -5.07 20.86 -12.79
C ARG A 364 -4.10 21.66 -11.91
N ARG A 365 -2.98 22.15 -12.46
CA ARG A 365 -1.97 22.98 -11.77
C ARG A 365 -2.45 24.42 -11.58
N THR A 366 -3.28 24.96 -12.48
CA THR A 366 -3.67 26.37 -12.50
C THR A 366 -5.20 26.56 -12.37
N PRO A 367 -5.76 26.60 -11.15
CA PRO A 367 -7.21 26.76 -10.93
C PRO A 367 -7.83 28.00 -11.59
N GLU A 368 -7.08 29.09 -11.70
CA GLU A 368 -7.53 30.33 -12.35
C GLU A 368 -7.70 30.16 -13.87
N LEU A 369 -6.84 29.36 -14.51
CA LEU A 369 -6.98 28.97 -15.92
C LEU A 369 -8.25 28.16 -16.13
N CYS A 370 -8.54 27.20 -15.23
CA CYS A 370 -9.75 26.39 -15.28
C CYS A 370 -11.03 27.23 -15.13
N LYS A 371 -11.09 28.13 -14.13
CA LYS A 371 -12.21 29.07 -13.97
C LYS A 371 -12.42 29.96 -15.18
N ARG A 372 -11.34 30.46 -15.80
CA ARG A 372 -11.44 31.31 -16.99
C ARG A 372 -11.85 30.51 -18.23
N LEU A 373 -11.40 29.25 -18.34
CA LEU A 373 -11.84 28.31 -19.37
C LEU A 373 -13.34 28.04 -19.26
N GLU A 374 -13.86 27.80 -18.06
CA GLU A 374 -15.31 27.68 -17.84
C GLU A 374 -16.10 28.91 -18.31
N GLY A 375 -15.57 30.10 -18.10
CA GLY A 375 -16.14 31.35 -18.61
C GLY A 375 -16.14 31.42 -20.14
N LYS A 376 -15.04 31.00 -20.80
CA LYS A 376 -14.98 30.92 -22.27
C LYS A 376 -15.88 29.83 -22.84
N ILE A 377 -16.00 28.67 -22.18
CA ILE A 377 -16.97 27.62 -22.53
C ILE A 377 -18.41 28.16 -22.48
N GLN A 378 -18.75 28.94 -21.45
CA GLN A 378 -20.06 29.60 -21.36
C GLN A 378 -20.30 30.60 -22.51
N MET A 379 -19.27 31.34 -22.95
CA MET A 379 -19.37 32.25 -24.10
C MET A 379 -19.53 31.49 -25.43
N THR A 380 -18.73 30.45 -25.66
CA THR A 380 -18.75 29.66 -26.91
C THR A 380 -20.02 28.83 -27.04
N TYR A 381 -20.45 28.15 -25.97
CA TYR A 381 -21.53 27.14 -26.02
C TYR A 381 -22.84 27.59 -25.35
N GLY A 382 -22.91 28.78 -24.74
CA GLY A 382 -24.09 29.24 -24.01
C GLY A 382 -25.39 29.37 -24.82
N HIS A 383 -25.29 29.36 -26.15
CA HIS A 383 -26.44 29.31 -27.07
C HIS A 383 -26.99 27.89 -27.28
N ILE A 384 -26.27 26.85 -26.85
CA ILE A 384 -26.65 25.44 -26.99
C ILE A 384 -27.05 24.89 -25.62
N LYS A 385 -28.34 24.55 -25.46
CA LYS A 385 -28.91 24.09 -24.19
C LYS A 385 -28.24 22.80 -23.70
N GLY A 386 -27.67 22.85 -22.48
CA GLY A 386 -27.02 21.71 -21.80
C GLY A 386 -25.59 21.41 -22.26
N GLU A 387 -25.10 22.06 -23.32
CA GLU A 387 -23.76 21.78 -23.86
C GLU A 387 -22.65 22.34 -22.97
N VAL A 388 -22.86 23.52 -22.38
CA VAL A 388 -21.95 24.09 -21.36
C VAL A 388 -21.76 23.11 -20.21
N ASP A 389 -22.85 22.58 -19.66
CA ASP A 389 -22.82 21.64 -18.54
C ASP A 389 -22.15 20.32 -18.93
N ARG A 390 -22.39 19.82 -20.15
CA ARG A 390 -21.69 18.65 -20.71
C ARG A 390 -20.18 18.86 -20.75
N VAL A 391 -19.71 19.97 -21.34
CA VAL A 391 -18.27 20.24 -21.51
C VAL A 391 -17.60 20.51 -20.16
N LYS A 392 -18.24 21.27 -19.27
CA LYS A 392 -17.74 21.48 -17.89
C LYS A 392 -17.64 20.18 -17.09
N ALA A 393 -18.66 19.32 -17.16
CA ALA A 393 -18.63 18.01 -16.54
C ALA A 393 -17.49 17.14 -17.13
N ALA A 394 -17.27 17.21 -18.45
CA ALA A 394 -16.24 16.45 -19.14
C ALA A 394 -14.81 16.82 -18.73
N ILE A 395 -14.54 18.08 -18.32
CA ILE A 395 -13.20 18.50 -17.85
C ILE A 395 -13.00 18.43 -16.33
N SER A 396 -14.04 18.11 -15.55
CA SER A 396 -13.98 18.20 -14.08
C SER A 396 -13.15 17.10 -13.39
N GLY A 397 -12.83 16.03 -14.11
CA GLY A 397 -12.05 14.88 -13.63
C GLY A 397 -10.76 14.64 -14.43
N ASN A 398 -10.21 13.44 -14.32
CA ASN A 398 -9.03 13.01 -15.10
C ASN A 398 -9.45 12.58 -16.52
N TRP A 399 -9.90 13.56 -17.29
CA TRP A 399 -10.50 13.38 -18.61
C TRP A 399 -9.50 12.95 -19.68
N GLU A 400 -8.21 13.21 -19.48
CA GLU A 400 -7.11 12.78 -20.36
C GLU A 400 -7.02 11.24 -20.46
N TYR A 401 -7.44 10.53 -19.41
CA TYR A 401 -7.49 9.07 -19.37
C TYR A 401 -8.85 8.49 -19.80
N GLY A 402 -9.85 9.35 -20.01
CA GLY A 402 -11.24 8.97 -20.28
C GLY A 402 -11.48 8.47 -21.69
N THR A 403 -12.56 7.71 -21.91
CA THR A 403 -12.93 7.14 -23.22
C THR A 403 -13.01 8.17 -24.34
N ASP A 404 -13.32 9.41 -23.98
CA ASP A 404 -13.64 10.52 -24.89
C ASP A 404 -12.59 11.64 -24.84
N ALA A 405 -11.37 11.38 -24.32
CA ALA A 405 -10.32 12.38 -24.12
C ALA A 405 -10.09 13.30 -25.34
N PHE A 406 -9.92 12.73 -26.54
CA PHE A 406 -9.72 13.50 -27.77
C PHE A 406 -10.97 14.30 -28.20
N GLN A 407 -12.18 13.86 -27.83
CA GLN A 407 -13.41 14.65 -28.03
C GLN A 407 -13.47 15.82 -27.05
N THR A 408 -13.15 15.60 -25.77
CA THR A 408 -13.06 16.67 -24.76
C THR A 408 -12.04 17.73 -25.19
N MET A 409 -10.86 17.30 -25.66
CA MET A 409 -9.85 18.22 -26.21
C MET A 409 -10.39 19.05 -27.38
N LEU A 410 -11.10 18.43 -28.33
CA LEU A 410 -11.71 19.13 -29.47
C LEU A 410 -12.82 20.12 -29.07
N ASP A 411 -13.50 19.88 -27.95
CA ASP A 411 -14.53 20.79 -27.42
C ASP A 411 -13.92 21.98 -26.66
N ILE A 412 -12.77 21.80 -26.00
CA ILE A 412 -12.11 22.90 -25.26
C ILE A 412 -11.04 23.66 -26.04
N LEU A 413 -10.56 23.15 -27.18
CA LEU A 413 -9.43 23.72 -27.93
C LEU A 413 -9.58 25.24 -28.22
N GLU A 414 -10.75 25.66 -28.72
CA GLU A 414 -11.03 27.07 -29.03
C GLU A 414 -11.15 27.94 -27.75
N PRO A 415 -11.99 27.59 -26.76
CA PRO A 415 -11.99 28.25 -25.45
C PRO A 415 -10.59 28.35 -24.78
N PHE A 416 -9.80 27.27 -24.84
CA PHE A 416 -8.50 27.16 -24.17
C PHE A 416 -7.42 28.01 -24.83
N LEU A 417 -7.34 28.01 -26.17
CA LEU A 417 -6.43 28.89 -26.91
C LEU A 417 -6.74 30.37 -26.66
N ASN A 418 -8.02 30.71 -26.48
CA ASN A 418 -8.43 32.07 -26.09
C ASN A 418 -8.03 32.40 -24.64
N CYS A 419 -8.10 31.45 -23.71
CA CYS A 419 -7.62 31.63 -22.34
C CYS A 419 -6.12 31.85 -22.23
N ILE A 420 -5.29 31.06 -22.94
CA ILE A 420 -3.82 31.21 -22.90
C ILE A 420 -3.40 32.64 -23.24
N ASN A 421 -3.98 33.23 -24.28
CA ASN A 421 -3.65 34.59 -24.72
C ASN A 421 -3.91 35.68 -23.67
N GLU A 422 -4.82 35.44 -22.70
CA GLU A 422 -5.20 36.40 -21.66
C GLU A 422 -4.51 36.15 -20.30
N ILE A 423 -3.97 34.96 -20.10
CA ILE A 423 -3.41 34.48 -18.81
C ILE A 423 -1.89 34.37 -18.82
N ILE A 424 -1.24 34.18 -19.98
CA ILE A 424 0.20 33.89 -20.07
C ILE A 424 1.10 34.95 -19.39
N SER A 425 0.65 36.21 -19.28
CA SER A 425 1.36 37.30 -18.59
C SER A 425 1.03 37.44 -17.09
N LYS A 426 0.28 36.50 -16.50
CA LYS A 426 -0.25 36.55 -15.13
C LYS A 426 0.05 35.30 -14.29
N VAL A 427 0.72 34.31 -14.88
CA VAL A 427 1.14 33.07 -14.20
C VAL A 427 2.63 33.13 -13.83
N ASP A 428 3.12 32.12 -13.12
CA ASP A 428 4.56 31.98 -12.87
C ASP A 428 5.35 31.74 -14.18
N GLU A 429 6.66 31.98 -14.14
CA GLU A 429 7.53 31.91 -15.32
C GLU A 429 7.53 30.50 -15.94
N ASP A 430 7.59 29.45 -15.12
CA ASP A 430 7.46 28.05 -15.54
C ASP A 430 6.18 27.77 -16.33
N THR A 431 5.02 28.19 -15.81
CA THR A 431 3.73 27.94 -16.46
C THR A 431 3.57 28.81 -17.70
N ALA A 432 4.11 30.03 -17.71
CA ALA A 432 4.15 30.88 -18.89
C ALA A 432 4.99 30.25 -20.01
N GLU A 433 6.14 29.67 -19.68
CA GLU A 433 7.01 28.97 -20.63
C GLU A 433 6.34 27.70 -21.20
N GLN A 434 5.69 26.90 -20.33
CA GLN A 434 4.90 25.74 -20.75
C GLN A 434 3.76 26.15 -21.70
N MET A 435 2.97 27.17 -21.35
CA MET A 435 1.93 27.72 -22.22
C MET A 435 2.48 28.24 -23.57
N ALA A 436 3.66 28.86 -23.57
CA ALA A 436 4.33 29.34 -24.77
C ALA A 436 4.76 28.20 -25.70
N LYS A 437 5.27 27.09 -25.15
CA LYS A 437 5.67 25.87 -25.89
C LYS A 437 4.46 25.11 -26.44
N LEU A 438 3.40 24.98 -25.66
CA LEU A 438 2.19 24.23 -26.03
C LEU A 438 1.32 24.95 -27.07
N LYS A 439 1.20 26.29 -26.99
CA LYS A 439 0.38 27.11 -27.90
C LYS A 439 0.62 26.87 -29.40
N PRO A 440 1.85 26.81 -29.95
CA PRO A 440 2.08 26.51 -31.37
C PRO A 440 1.68 25.08 -31.75
N VAL A 441 1.85 24.08 -30.86
CA VAL A 441 1.41 22.69 -31.09
C VAL A 441 -0.11 22.64 -31.23
N LEU A 442 -0.84 23.28 -30.32
CA LEU A 442 -2.30 23.38 -30.36
C LEU A 442 -2.83 24.19 -31.58
N LYS A 443 -2.01 25.08 -32.13
CA LYS A 443 -2.30 25.84 -33.36
C LYS A 443 -1.75 25.19 -34.64
N ASN A 444 -1.46 23.89 -34.63
CA ASN A 444 -1.01 23.15 -35.82
C ASN A 444 -2.16 22.40 -36.51
N PHE A 445 -2.27 22.46 -37.84
CA PHE A 445 -3.30 21.71 -38.57
C PHE A 445 -3.17 20.18 -38.40
N ASN A 446 -1.94 19.66 -38.33
CA ASN A 446 -1.69 18.24 -38.08
C ASN A 446 -2.22 17.79 -36.72
N PHE A 447 -2.11 18.64 -35.69
CA PHE A 447 -2.66 18.37 -34.37
C PHE A 447 -4.20 18.28 -34.41
N ILE A 448 -4.86 19.27 -35.02
CA ILE A 448 -6.32 19.30 -35.20
C ILE A 448 -6.79 18.07 -36.01
N MET A 449 -6.15 17.78 -37.13
CA MET A 449 -6.49 16.64 -37.99
C MET A 449 -6.33 15.31 -37.24
N THR A 450 -5.23 15.14 -36.50
CA THR A 450 -4.97 13.93 -35.72
C THR A 450 -6.01 13.74 -34.61
N LEU A 451 -6.38 14.80 -33.88
CA LEU A 451 -7.47 14.73 -32.89
C LEU A 451 -8.80 14.27 -33.52
N VAL A 452 -9.17 14.82 -34.68
CA VAL A 452 -10.41 14.46 -35.38
C VAL A 452 -10.37 13.00 -35.86
N VAL A 453 -9.24 12.53 -36.41
CA VAL A 453 -9.09 11.11 -36.79
C VAL A 453 -9.18 10.21 -35.56
N LEU A 454 -8.41 10.49 -34.50
CA LEU A 454 -8.39 9.69 -33.27
C LEU A 454 -9.78 9.55 -32.66
N LYS A 455 -10.50 10.67 -32.44
CA LYS A 455 -11.91 10.67 -31.99
C LYS A 455 -12.76 9.70 -32.80
N ASN A 456 -12.74 9.84 -34.13
CA ASN A 456 -13.64 9.09 -35.01
C ASN A 456 -13.22 7.63 -35.21
N THR A 457 -11.94 7.28 -35.08
CA THR A 457 -11.50 5.88 -35.17
C THR A 457 -11.70 5.13 -33.86
N LEU A 458 -11.49 5.77 -32.71
CA LEU A 458 -11.52 5.10 -31.40
C LEU A 458 -12.94 4.76 -30.91
N CYS A 459 -13.97 5.45 -31.41
CA CYS A 459 -15.36 5.08 -31.12
C CYS A 459 -15.70 3.65 -31.58
N CYS A 460 -14.96 3.09 -32.54
CA CYS A 460 -15.13 1.71 -33.00
C CYS A 460 -14.78 0.66 -31.92
N VAL A 461 -13.92 1.03 -30.97
CA VAL A 461 -13.41 0.12 -29.91
C VAL A 461 -13.79 0.58 -28.50
N SER A 462 -14.33 1.78 -28.32
CA SER A 462 -14.66 2.34 -27.00
C SER A 462 -15.66 1.47 -26.21
N ILE A 463 -16.57 0.76 -26.89
CA ILE A 463 -17.51 -0.19 -26.27
C ILE A 463 -16.81 -1.33 -25.51
N LEU A 464 -15.55 -1.65 -25.86
CA LEU A 464 -14.77 -2.72 -25.23
C LEU A 464 -14.21 -2.33 -23.84
N ASN A 465 -14.28 -1.05 -23.44
CA ASN A 465 -13.89 -0.61 -22.10
C ASN A 465 -14.72 -1.30 -21.00
N SER A 466 -16.03 -1.44 -21.20
CA SER A 466 -16.92 -2.13 -20.25
C SER A 466 -16.63 -3.64 -20.18
N SER A 467 -16.11 -4.21 -21.27
CA SER A 467 -15.70 -5.62 -21.34
C SER A 467 -14.47 -5.89 -20.46
N LEU A 468 -13.46 -5.03 -20.53
CA LEU A 468 -12.21 -5.18 -19.76
C LEU A 468 -12.38 -4.86 -18.27
N ARG A 469 -13.27 -3.92 -17.92
CA ARG A 469 -13.68 -3.64 -16.54
C ARG A 469 -14.61 -4.71 -15.93
N GLY A 470 -14.86 -5.80 -16.64
CA GLY A 470 -15.64 -6.94 -16.15
C GLY A 470 -17.16 -6.72 -16.03
N ILE A 471 -17.68 -5.62 -16.60
CA ILE A 471 -19.12 -5.31 -16.54
C ILE A 471 -19.93 -6.29 -17.41
N ILE A 472 -19.34 -6.79 -18.50
CA ILE A 472 -19.98 -7.79 -19.39
C ILE A 472 -19.70 -9.21 -18.88
N SER A 473 -20.59 -9.73 -18.03
CA SER A 473 -20.41 -11.01 -17.32
C SER A 473 -20.77 -12.28 -18.11
N ILE A 474 -21.20 -12.16 -19.38
CA ILE A 474 -21.63 -13.32 -20.19
C ILE A 474 -20.66 -13.54 -21.36
N SER A 475 -20.03 -14.71 -21.39
CA SER A 475 -19.11 -15.15 -22.48
C SER A 475 -19.61 -14.84 -23.89
N SER A 476 -20.88 -15.15 -24.19
CA SER A 476 -21.46 -14.95 -25.51
C SER A 476 -21.65 -13.47 -25.83
N THR A 477 -22.02 -12.64 -24.84
CA THR A 477 -22.12 -11.19 -25.00
C THR A 477 -20.74 -10.57 -25.19
N LEU A 478 -19.73 -11.00 -24.42
CA LEU A 478 -18.34 -10.57 -24.58
C LEU A 478 -17.80 -10.86 -25.99
N GLN A 479 -17.93 -12.11 -26.46
CA GLN A 479 -17.52 -12.51 -27.81
C GLN A 479 -18.28 -11.74 -28.90
N TYR A 480 -19.58 -11.50 -28.72
CA TYR A 480 -20.40 -10.72 -29.64
C TYR A 480 -19.94 -9.25 -29.71
N THR A 481 -19.67 -8.61 -28.56
CA THR A 481 -19.16 -7.24 -28.50
C THR A 481 -17.79 -7.11 -29.18
N ILE A 482 -16.86 -8.05 -28.93
CA ILE A 482 -15.55 -8.09 -29.62
C ILE A 482 -15.73 -8.28 -31.13
N SER A 483 -16.59 -9.21 -31.56
CA SER A 483 -16.89 -9.43 -32.98
C SER A 483 -17.46 -8.19 -33.65
N ASN A 484 -18.37 -7.48 -32.98
CA ASN A 484 -19.00 -6.27 -33.51
C ASN A 484 -18.04 -5.09 -33.57
N ALA A 485 -17.18 -4.89 -32.57
CA ALA A 485 -16.13 -3.88 -32.62
C ALA A 485 -15.18 -4.13 -33.80
N LEU A 486 -14.71 -5.38 -33.97
CA LEU A 486 -13.87 -5.75 -35.12
C LEU A 486 -14.58 -5.57 -36.47
N LYS A 487 -15.87 -5.93 -36.59
CA LYS A 487 -16.68 -5.66 -37.80
C LYS A 487 -16.82 -4.16 -38.08
N LEU A 488 -16.99 -3.35 -37.05
CA LEU A 488 -17.12 -1.90 -37.16
C LEU A 488 -15.81 -1.26 -37.64
N VAL A 489 -14.66 -1.67 -37.08
CA VAL A 489 -13.33 -1.24 -37.58
C VAL A 489 -13.13 -1.69 -39.03
N SER A 490 -13.48 -2.93 -39.39
CA SER A 490 -13.40 -3.43 -40.78
C SER A 490 -14.28 -2.63 -41.74
N LYS A 491 -15.49 -2.23 -41.33
CA LYS A 491 -16.35 -1.34 -42.11
C LYS A 491 -15.67 0.03 -42.32
N TYR A 492 -15.08 0.60 -41.28
CA TYR A 492 -14.35 1.87 -41.36
C TYR A 492 -13.12 1.77 -42.28
N GLN A 493 -12.45 0.61 -42.36
CA GLN A 493 -11.35 0.38 -43.31
C GLN A 493 -11.83 0.31 -44.77
N GLN A 494 -13.00 -0.30 -45.02
CA GLN A 494 -13.59 -0.43 -46.36
C GLN A 494 -14.16 0.90 -46.87
N GLU A 495 -14.91 1.62 -46.03
CA GLU A 495 -15.55 2.90 -46.36
C GLU A 495 -14.67 4.12 -46.02
N LEU A 496 -13.37 3.92 -45.77
CA LEU A 496 -12.47 4.93 -45.20
C LEU A 496 -12.49 6.26 -45.97
N ALA A 497 -12.51 6.24 -47.30
CA ALA A 497 -12.57 7.46 -48.10
C ALA A 497 -13.82 8.31 -47.82
N ILE A 498 -14.98 7.67 -47.60
CA ILE A 498 -16.26 8.34 -47.33
C ILE A 498 -16.24 9.00 -45.95
N PHE A 499 -15.70 8.31 -44.95
CA PHE A 499 -15.57 8.85 -43.59
C PHE A 499 -14.51 9.95 -43.51
N HIS A 500 -13.34 9.71 -44.11
CA HIS A 500 -12.21 10.63 -44.05
C HIS A 500 -12.52 11.99 -44.70
N ARG A 501 -13.31 12.02 -45.79
CA ARG A 501 -13.80 13.27 -46.38
C ARG A 501 -14.59 14.14 -45.40
N LYS A 502 -15.38 13.52 -44.51
CA LYS A 502 -16.12 14.23 -43.45
C LYS A 502 -15.17 14.70 -42.35
N TRP A 503 -14.21 13.86 -41.94
CA TRP A 503 -13.21 14.18 -40.92
C TRP A 503 -12.30 15.35 -41.34
N PHE A 504 -11.82 15.33 -42.59
CA PHE A 504 -11.01 16.40 -43.15
C PHE A 504 -11.80 17.72 -43.24
N SER A 505 -13.08 17.67 -43.62
CA SER A 505 -13.97 18.84 -43.63
C SER A 505 -14.21 19.43 -42.22
N ASP A 506 -14.39 18.59 -41.19
CA ASP A 506 -14.49 19.02 -39.78
C ASP A 506 -13.17 19.69 -39.32
N ALA A 507 -12.02 19.05 -39.59
CA ALA A 507 -10.71 19.59 -39.25
C ALA A 507 -10.44 20.94 -39.94
N VAL A 508 -10.74 21.08 -41.23
CA VAL A 508 -10.62 22.35 -41.97
C VAL A 508 -11.60 23.41 -41.42
N GLY A 509 -12.82 23.02 -41.05
CA GLY A 509 -13.78 23.91 -40.40
C GLY A 509 -13.27 24.46 -39.06
N ARG A 510 -12.64 23.61 -38.25
CA ARG A 510 -12.02 23.99 -36.97
C ARG A 510 -10.77 24.86 -37.17
N ALA A 511 -9.91 24.51 -38.11
CA ALA A 511 -8.72 25.29 -38.44
C ALA A 511 -9.07 26.72 -38.88
N LYS A 512 -10.08 26.86 -39.74
CA LYS A 512 -10.60 28.18 -40.18
C LYS A 512 -11.10 29.04 -39.00
N LYS A 513 -11.81 28.45 -38.03
CA LYS A 513 -12.24 29.18 -36.82
C LYS A 513 -11.08 29.66 -35.95
N LEU A 514 -9.98 28.89 -35.90
CA LEU A 514 -8.81 29.17 -35.08
C LEU A 514 -7.76 30.07 -35.76
N GLY A 515 -7.96 30.41 -37.04
CA GLY A 515 -6.98 31.12 -37.87
C GLY A 515 -5.72 30.29 -38.14
N VAL A 516 -5.87 28.97 -38.29
CA VAL A 516 -4.77 28.02 -38.55
C VAL A 516 -4.72 27.70 -40.04
N GLU A 517 -3.55 27.83 -40.66
CA GLU A 517 -3.33 27.49 -42.06
C GLU A 517 -3.37 25.97 -42.29
N VAL A 518 -3.93 25.55 -43.42
CA VAL A 518 -4.09 24.13 -43.79
C VAL A 518 -2.87 23.71 -44.61
N THR A 519 -1.85 23.16 -43.94
CA THR A 519 -0.54 22.84 -44.51
C THR A 519 -0.18 21.34 -44.39
N LYS A 520 0.68 20.83 -45.29
CA LYS A 520 1.32 19.51 -45.12
C LYS A 520 2.23 19.53 -43.88
N PRO A 521 2.41 18.41 -43.14
CA PRO A 521 3.44 18.32 -42.12
C PRO A 521 4.83 18.59 -42.73
N GLU A 522 5.69 19.26 -41.98
CA GLU A 522 7.01 19.75 -42.44
C GLU A 522 7.87 18.62 -43.04
N MET A 523 7.86 17.43 -42.42
CA MET A 523 8.58 16.25 -42.91
C MET A 523 8.08 15.70 -44.25
N ALA A 524 6.88 16.06 -44.70
CA ALA A 524 6.28 15.63 -45.96
C ALA A 524 6.38 16.69 -47.08
N GLN A 525 7.10 17.80 -46.85
CA GLN A 525 7.30 18.85 -47.85
C GLN A 525 8.37 18.49 -48.90
N GLY A 526 9.19 17.45 -48.63
CA GLY A 526 10.20 16.94 -49.58
C GLY A 526 9.66 16.00 -50.66
N ASP A 527 8.47 15.41 -50.48
CA ASP A 527 7.84 14.55 -51.48
C ASP A 527 7.09 15.40 -52.52
N THR A 528 7.62 15.43 -53.75
CA THR A 528 7.05 16.11 -54.93
C THR A 528 5.76 15.47 -55.47
N SER A 529 5.07 14.68 -54.65
CA SER A 529 3.79 14.06 -54.97
C SER A 529 2.63 15.06 -54.86
N GLU A 530 1.93 15.29 -55.97
CA GLU A 530 0.67 16.06 -56.06
C GLU A 530 -0.53 15.38 -55.39
N THR A 531 -0.31 14.42 -54.47
CA THR A 531 -1.38 13.80 -53.69
C THR A 531 -2.17 14.87 -52.92
N PRO A 532 -3.52 14.92 -53.08
CA PRO A 532 -4.38 15.80 -52.30
C PRO A 532 -4.15 15.65 -50.79
N LEU A 533 -4.25 16.76 -50.06
CA LEU A 533 -4.08 16.77 -48.59
C LEU A 533 -5.00 15.76 -47.89
N GLU A 534 -6.24 15.63 -48.35
CA GLU A 534 -7.18 14.63 -47.82
C GLU A 534 -6.65 13.19 -48.00
N ASP A 535 -6.11 12.87 -49.17
CA ASP A 535 -5.55 11.55 -49.48
C ASP A 535 -4.31 11.28 -48.62
N PHE A 536 -3.43 12.27 -48.48
CA PHE A 536 -2.25 12.18 -47.63
C PHE A 536 -2.62 11.79 -46.18
N TYR A 537 -3.52 12.51 -45.51
CA TYR A 537 -3.91 12.18 -44.14
C TYR A 537 -4.71 10.86 -44.04
N ARG A 538 -5.46 10.49 -45.08
CA ARG A 538 -6.17 9.20 -45.10
C ARG A 538 -5.21 8.03 -45.06
N GLU A 539 -4.16 8.08 -45.87
CA GLU A 539 -3.19 6.99 -45.99
C GLU A 539 -2.12 7.01 -44.89
N THR A 540 -1.77 8.19 -44.32
CA THR A 540 -0.74 8.32 -43.27
C THR A 540 -1.28 8.30 -41.84
N LEU A 541 -2.52 8.70 -41.58
CA LEU A 541 -3.15 8.66 -40.25
C LEU A 541 -4.32 7.66 -40.21
N GLY A 542 -5.33 7.87 -41.06
CA GLY A 542 -6.60 7.13 -40.98
C GLY A 542 -6.43 5.61 -41.12
N ARG A 543 -5.73 5.16 -42.17
CA ARG A 543 -5.52 3.73 -42.44
C ARG A 543 -4.60 3.07 -41.40
N PRO A 544 -3.42 3.61 -41.03
CA PRO A 544 -2.55 2.99 -40.04
C PRO A 544 -3.19 2.87 -38.66
N ILE A 545 -3.93 3.89 -38.20
CA ILE A 545 -4.66 3.82 -36.92
C ILE A 545 -5.69 2.69 -36.95
N LEU A 546 -6.53 2.60 -37.98
CA LEU A 546 -7.53 1.52 -38.07
C LEU A 546 -6.88 0.12 -38.16
N GLN A 547 -5.77 -0.03 -38.86
CA GLN A 547 -5.02 -1.30 -38.91
C GLN A 547 -4.46 -1.66 -37.53
N TYR A 548 -3.87 -0.69 -36.82
CA TYR A 548 -3.34 -0.86 -35.48
C TYR A 548 -4.44 -1.25 -34.48
N LEU A 549 -5.62 -0.62 -34.54
CA LEU A 549 -6.77 -1.00 -33.72
C LEU A 549 -7.19 -2.47 -33.91
N VAL A 550 -7.21 -2.99 -35.14
CA VAL A 550 -7.51 -4.41 -35.39
C VAL A 550 -6.45 -5.31 -34.76
N ALA A 551 -5.17 -4.97 -34.88
CA ALA A 551 -4.07 -5.75 -34.33
C ALA A 551 -4.11 -5.78 -32.80
N GLU A 552 -4.26 -4.62 -32.16
CA GLU A 552 -4.23 -4.49 -30.70
C GLU A 552 -5.50 -5.04 -30.04
N VAL A 553 -6.69 -4.90 -30.65
CA VAL A 553 -7.90 -5.58 -30.16
C VAL A 553 -7.73 -7.10 -30.19
N LYS A 554 -7.15 -7.67 -31.25
CA LYS A 554 -6.86 -9.12 -31.32
C LYS A 554 -5.79 -9.56 -30.33
N ARG A 555 -4.79 -8.70 -30.04
CA ARG A 555 -3.69 -8.99 -29.09
C ARG A 555 -4.17 -8.98 -27.64
N VAL A 556 -4.98 -7.99 -27.26
CA VAL A 556 -5.58 -7.88 -25.92
C VAL A 556 -6.67 -8.92 -25.72
N PHE A 557 -7.65 -9.02 -26.63
CA PHE A 557 -8.72 -10.02 -26.55
C PHE A 557 -8.29 -11.36 -27.17
N SER A 558 -7.17 -11.90 -26.70
CA SER A 558 -6.70 -13.24 -27.04
C SER A 558 -7.70 -14.31 -26.59
N THR A 559 -7.55 -15.54 -27.09
CA THR A 559 -8.37 -16.68 -26.66
C THR A 559 -8.25 -16.95 -25.17
N GLU A 560 -7.06 -16.77 -24.57
CA GLU A 560 -6.84 -16.87 -23.13
C GLU A 560 -7.49 -15.70 -22.37
N MET A 561 -7.42 -14.45 -22.86
CA MET A 561 -8.08 -13.32 -22.21
C MET A 561 -9.59 -13.50 -22.14
N VAL A 562 -10.20 -13.90 -23.27
CA VAL A 562 -11.63 -14.22 -23.30
C VAL A 562 -11.96 -15.37 -22.35
N ARG A 563 -11.11 -16.41 -22.28
CA ARG A 563 -11.27 -17.55 -21.34
C ARG A 563 -11.22 -17.10 -19.87
N ILE A 564 -10.23 -16.31 -19.47
CA ILE A 564 -10.09 -15.83 -18.08
C ILE A 564 -11.26 -14.94 -17.70
N LEU A 565 -11.66 -13.99 -18.56
CA LEU A 565 -12.80 -13.11 -18.29
C LEU A 565 -14.14 -13.85 -18.12
N ARG A 566 -14.30 -15.08 -18.66
CA ARG A 566 -15.49 -15.90 -18.38
C ARG A 566 -15.66 -16.21 -16.89
N TRP A 567 -14.58 -16.27 -16.11
CA TRP A 567 -14.66 -16.56 -14.67
C TRP A 567 -15.26 -15.41 -13.84
N LEU A 568 -15.52 -14.24 -14.44
CA LEU A 568 -16.39 -13.22 -13.84
C LEU A 568 -17.79 -13.78 -13.53
N SER A 569 -18.26 -14.78 -14.27
CA SER A 569 -19.54 -15.45 -13.99
C SER A 569 -19.53 -16.32 -12.72
N LEU A 570 -18.40 -16.43 -12.00
CA LEU A 570 -18.32 -17.07 -10.68
C LEU A 570 -18.63 -16.10 -9.53
N VAL A 571 -18.69 -14.79 -9.80
CA VAL A 571 -19.02 -13.75 -8.81
C VAL A 571 -20.54 -13.78 -8.51
N PRO A 572 -20.96 -13.85 -7.23
CA PRO A 572 -22.34 -14.17 -6.85
C PRO A 572 -23.45 -13.28 -7.43
N SER A 573 -23.24 -11.97 -7.60
CA SER A 573 -24.25 -11.08 -8.20
C SER A 573 -24.69 -11.57 -9.58
N TYR A 574 -23.73 -11.82 -10.48
CA TYR A 574 -23.98 -12.28 -11.84
C TYR A 574 -24.55 -13.70 -11.91
N MET A 575 -24.29 -14.53 -10.90
CA MET A 575 -24.90 -15.86 -10.79
C MET A 575 -26.39 -15.80 -10.43
N ALA A 576 -26.84 -14.71 -9.81
CA ALA A 576 -28.20 -14.57 -9.28
C ALA A 576 -29.10 -13.63 -10.12
N ASP A 577 -28.51 -12.71 -10.88
CA ASP A 577 -29.20 -11.84 -11.87
C ASP A 577 -29.50 -12.56 -13.19
N HIS A 578 -28.98 -13.77 -13.36
CA HIS A 578 -29.13 -14.58 -14.56
C HIS A 578 -29.72 -15.94 -14.17
N ASN A 579 -30.59 -16.51 -15.01
CA ASN A 579 -31.00 -17.92 -14.92
C ASN A 579 -29.81 -18.83 -15.33
N PHE A 580 -28.72 -18.73 -14.58
CA PHE A 580 -27.40 -19.20 -14.95
C PHE A 580 -27.27 -20.66 -14.55
N SER A 581 -27.55 -21.55 -15.50
CA SER A 581 -26.84 -22.82 -15.49
C SER A 581 -25.37 -22.53 -15.80
N ILE A 582 -24.46 -22.94 -14.91
CA ILE A 582 -23.04 -23.02 -15.24
C ILE A 582 -22.91 -24.20 -16.22
N ARG A 583 -23.27 -23.96 -17.48
CA ARG A 583 -23.11 -24.97 -18.52
C ARG A 583 -21.63 -25.35 -18.55
N ARG A 584 -21.34 -26.65 -18.44
CA ARG A 584 -19.98 -27.16 -18.20
C ARG A 584 -18.99 -26.62 -19.24
N ASP A 585 -19.41 -26.55 -20.50
CA ASP A 585 -18.67 -25.96 -21.64
C ASP A 585 -18.17 -24.51 -21.43
N LYS A 586 -18.83 -23.69 -20.61
CA LYS A 586 -18.45 -22.28 -20.43
C LYS A 586 -17.29 -22.04 -19.45
N VAL A 587 -17.07 -22.95 -18.51
CA VAL A 587 -16.01 -22.84 -17.48
C VAL A 587 -15.00 -23.99 -17.57
N ALA A 588 -15.35 -25.12 -18.21
CA ALA A 588 -14.48 -26.29 -18.43
C ALA A 588 -13.20 -26.00 -19.22
N ASP A 589 -13.17 -24.94 -20.03
CA ASP A 589 -11.96 -24.49 -20.76
C ASP A 589 -10.83 -24.02 -19.83
N ALA A 590 -10.98 -24.07 -18.50
CA ALA A 590 -9.95 -23.72 -17.55
C ALA A 590 -8.70 -24.61 -17.71
N ASN A 591 -7.57 -23.98 -18.02
CA ASN A 591 -6.27 -24.64 -18.00
C ASN A 591 -6.06 -25.29 -16.62
N LEU A 592 -5.77 -26.60 -16.61
CA LEU A 592 -5.63 -27.39 -15.37
C LEU A 592 -4.59 -26.78 -14.40
N ASN A 593 -3.59 -26.07 -14.93
CA ASN A 593 -2.58 -25.35 -14.16
C ASN A 593 -3.11 -24.14 -13.37
N ASN A 594 -4.37 -23.76 -13.56
CA ASN A 594 -5.08 -22.71 -12.81
C ASN A 594 -5.93 -23.27 -11.66
N LEU A 595 -6.16 -24.59 -11.64
CA LEU A 595 -6.97 -25.26 -10.63
C LEU A 595 -6.11 -25.62 -9.40
N ALA A 596 -6.79 -25.88 -8.29
CA ALA A 596 -6.20 -26.36 -7.05
C ALA A 596 -6.33 -27.89 -6.93
N ARG A 597 -7.48 -28.43 -7.36
CA ARG A 597 -7.85 -29.85 -7.37
C ARG A 597 -8.66 -30.14 -8.65
N PRO A 598 -7.99 -30.44 -9.79
CA PRO A 598 -8.67 -30.59 -11.08
C PRO A 598 -9.70 -31.72 -11.11
N ASP A 599 -9.49 -32.75 -10.30
CA ASP A 599 -10.35 -33.92 -10.08
C ASP A 599 -11.72 -33.55 -9.49
N THR A 600 -11.77 -32.69 -8.48
CA THR A 600 -13.03 -32.31 -7.81
C THR A 600 -13.74 -31.11 -8.46
N PHE A 601 -13.19 -30.56 -9.57
CA PHE A 601 -13.60 -29.27 -10.11
C PHE A 601 -15.09 -29.19 -10.47
N TYR A 602 -15.62 -30.19 -11.19
CA TYR A 602 -17.01 -30.17 -11.65
C TYR A 602 -18.02 -30.34 -10.51
N GLU A 603 -17.67 -31.10 -9.47
CA GLU A 603 -18.50 -31.31 -8.28
C GLU A 603 -18.57 -30.03 -7.45
N GLU A 604 -17.40 -29.42 -7.19
CA GLU A 604 -17.26 -28.15 -6.50
C GLU A 604 -18.03 -27.02 -7.21
N LEU A 605 -17.92 -26.95 -8.54
CA LEU A 605 -18.61 -25.97 -9.37
C LEU A 605 -20.14 -26.15 -9.31
N GLY A 606 -20.62 -27.39 -9.28
CA GLY A 606 -22.04 -27.71 -9.06
C GLY A 606 -22.53 -27.28 -7.68
N CYS A 607 -21.74 -27.50 -6.63
CA CYS A 607 -22.03 -27.02 -5.29
C CYS A 607 -22.07 -25.48 -5.21
N TRP A 608 -21.15 -24.79 -5.90
CA TRP A 608 -21.12 -23.33 -6.00
C TRP A 608 -22.37 -22.79 -6.73
N GLU A 609 -22.80 -23.44 -7.81
CA GLU A 609 -24.04 -23.09 -8.52
C GLU A 609 -25.27 -23.20 -7.62
N VAL A 610 -25.46 -24.35 -6.94
CA VAL A 610 -26.61 -24.58 -6.06
C VAL A 610 -26.65 -23.56 -4.91
N LYS A 611 -25.50 -23.17 -4.37
CA LYS A 611 -25.38 -22.18 -3.30
C LYS A 611 -25.91 -20.80 -3.69
N TRP A 612 -25.56 -20.30 -4.88
CA TRP A 612 -25.87 -18.91 -5.26
C TRP A 612 -27.14 -18.74 -6.10
N ARG A 613 -27.64 -19.80 -6.77
CA ARG A 613 -28.82 -19.78 -7.66
C ARG A 613 -30.08 -19.11 -7.09
N HIS A 614 -30.26 -19.11 -5.76
CA HIS A 614 -31.43 -18.51 -5.09
C HIS A 614 -31.08 -17.41 -4.08
N ALA A 615 -29.82 -16.95 -4.03
CA ALA A 615 -29.33 -16.11 -2.95
C ALA A 615 -29.79 -14.64 -3.02
N SER A 616 -30.06 -14.11 -4.22
CA SER A 616 -30.50 -12.72 -4.46
C SER A 616 -31.76 -12.31 -3.70
N LYS A 617 -32.63 -13.26 -3.34
CA LYS A 617 -33.87 -12.99 -2.61
C LYS A 617 -33.69 -12.79 -1.10
N ARG A 618 -32.50 -13.00 -0.54
CA ARG A 618 -32.29 -13.03 0.93
C ARG A 618 -31.09 -12.23 1.45
N ARG A 619 -30.12 -11.84 0.62
CA ARG A 619 -28.89 -11.17 1.05
C ARG A 619 -28.35 -10.23 -0.04
N ILE A 620 -27.62 -9.20 0.37
CA ILE A 620 -26.74 -8.44 -0.52
C ILE A 620 -25.63 -9.39 -1.01
N LEU A 621 -25.41 -9.44 -2.32
CA LEU A 621 -24.45 -10.34 -2.95
C LEU A 621 -23.14 -9.61 -3.30
N PRO A 622 -21.97 -10.24 -3.13
CA PRO A 622 -20.71 -9.71 -3.63
C PRO A 622 -20.77 -9.46 -5.14
N THR A 623 -20.43 -8.23 -5.54
CA THR A 623 -20.45 -7.73 -6.91
C THR A 623 -19.09 -7.78 -7.60
N THR A 624 -18.01 -7.96 -6.85
CA THR A 624 -16.63 -7.96 -7.37
C THR A 624 -15.87 -9.25 -7.05
N VAL A 625 -14.82 -9.51 -7.83
CA VAL A 625 -13.90 -10.65 -7.65
C VAL A 625 -13.29 -10.62 -6.25
N PHE A 626 -12.83 -9.45 -5.81
CA PHE A 626 -12.21 -9.29 -4.50
C PHE A 626 -13.21 -9.46 -3.36
N ALA A 627 -14.41 -8.87 -3.43
CA ALA A 627 -15.46 -9.12 -2.44
C ALA A 627 -15.85 -10.61 -2.37
N THR A 628 -15.86 -11.32 -3.50
CA THR A 628 -16.13 -12.77 -3.55
C THR A 628 -15.03 -13.58 -2.86
N LEU A 629 -13.76 -13.17 -3.01
CA LEU A 629 -12.62 -13.78 -2.33
C LEU A 629 -12.59 -13.50 -0.81
N LYS A 630 -13.47 -12.64 -0.27
CA LYS A 630 -13.64 -12.38 1.18
C LYS A 630 -14.78 -13.14 1.84
N ILE A 631 -15.58 -13.90 1.08
CA ILE A 631 -16.68 -14.69 1.65
C ILE A 631 -16.07 -15.75 2.59
N PRO A 632 -16.52 -15.89 3.85
CA PRO A 632 -15.92 -16.84 4.80
C PRO A 632 -15.84 -18.28 4.27
N ASP A 633 -16.86 -18.68 3.52
CA ASP A 633 -16.98 -20.02 2.96
C ASP A 633 -16.09 -20.28 1.73
N ILE A 634 -15.36 -19.29 1.20
CA ILE A 634 -14.60 -19.44 -0.06
C ILE A 634 -13.54 -20.54 0.04
N GLY A 635 -12.99 -20.78 1.23
CA GLY A 635 -12.01 -21.85 1.49
C GLY A 635 -12.55 -23.27 1.30
N PHE A 636 -13.88 -23.46 1.29
CA PHE A 636 -14.50 -24.75 0.93
C PHE A 636 -14.56 -24.98 -0.58
N TYR A 637 -14.27 -23.97 -1.39
CA TYR A 637 -14.31 -24.00 -2.85
C TYR A 637 -12.91 -23.63 -3.42
N PRO A 638 -11.90 -24.49 -3.24
CA PRO A 638 -10.51 -24.18 -3.56
C PRO A 638 -10.25 -23.95 -5.06
N ASN A 639 -11.00 -24.57 -5.96
CA ASN A 639 -10.89 -24.31 -7.39
C ASN A 639 -11.53 -22.98 -7.78
N VAL A 640 -12.73 -22.68 -7.27
CA VAL A 640 -13.39 -21.37 -7.48
C VAL A 640 -12.50 -20.25 -6.93
N GLN A 641 -11.95 -20.43 -5.73
CA GLN A 641 -10.97 -19.51 -5.13
C GLN A 641 -9.74 -19.35 -6.04
N SER A 642 -9.19 -20.44 -6.59
CA SER A 642 -8.01 -20.39 -7.47
C SER A 642 -8.30 -19.64 -8.79
N LEU A 643 -9.44 -19.90 -9.44
CA LEU A 643 -9.85 -19.19 -10.65
C LEU A 643 -10.10 -17.69 -10.40
N LEU A 644 -10.76 -17.34 -9.29
CA LEU A 644 -10.97 -15.95 -8.88
C LEU A 644 -9.65 -15.26 -8.51
N ARG A 645 -8.66 -15.96 -7.93
CA ARG A 645 -7.31 -15.42 -7.69
C ARG A 645 -6.53 -15.19 -8.97
N VAL A 646 -6.61 -16.08 -9.97
CA VAL A 646 -6.04 -15.83 -11.30
C VAL A 646 -6.70 -14.61 -11.94
N LEU A 647 -8.03 -14.53 -11.91
CA LEU A 647 -8.78 -13.40 -12.43
C LEU A 647 -8.37 -12.08 -11.75
N GLY A 648 -8.35 -12.03 -10.41
CA GLY A 648 -7.87 -10.85 -9.65
C GLY A 648 -6.38 -10.53 -9.82
N THR A 649 -5.59 -11.46 -10.37
CA THR A 649 -4.18 -11.23 -10.72
C THR A 649 -4.04 -10.50 -12.07
N VAL A 650 -5.00 -10.63 -12.99
CA VAL A 650 -4.99 -9.91 -14.28
C VAL A 650 -5.18 -8.39 -14.04
N PRO A 651 -4.33 -7.51 -14.60
CA PRO A 651 -4.34 -6.09 -14.22
C PRO A 651 -5.68 -5.35 -14.46
N CYS A 652 -6.42 -5.63 -15.54
CA CYS A 652 -7.70 -4.93 -15.80
C CYS A 652 -8.85 -5.29 -14.85
N VAL A 653 -8.71 -6.33 -14.02
CA VAL A 653 -9.72 -6.65 -13.00
C VAL A 653 -9.55 -5.65 -11.87
N ASN A 654 -10.44 -4.65 -11.82
CA ASN A 654 -10.26 -3.51 -10.93
C ASN A 654 -10.29 -3.92 -9.45
N ALA A 655 -9.37 -3.36 -8.67
CA ALA A 655 -9.45 -3.37 -7.22
C ALA A 655 -10.14 -2.06 -6.79
N GLU A 656 -11.12 -2.13 -5.90
CA GLU A 656 -11.81 -0.95 -5.38
C GLU A 656 -10.82 -0.09 -4.58
N ALA A 657 -10.58 1.16 -4.99
CA ALA A 657 -9.51 2.00 -4.43
C ALA A 657 -9.81 2.50 -3.01
N ASP A 658 -11.09 2.69 -2.70
CA ASP A 658 -11.64 2.96 -1.38
C ASP A 658 -11.47 1.78 -0.40
N VAL A 659 -11.48 0.54 -0.90
CA VAL A 659 -11.29 -0.68 -0.09
C VAL A 659 -9.82 -1.10 -0.02
N TYR A 660 -9.08 -0.96 -1.13
CA TYR A 660 -7.71 -1.43 -1.32
C TYR A 660 -6.76 -0.25 -1.61
N GLY A 661 -6.84 0.81 -0.80
CA GLY A 661 -6.03 2.04 -0.97
C GLY A 661 -4.52 1.75 -1.04
N GLN A 662 -4.00 0.91 -0.14
CA GLN A 662 -2.57 0.52 -0.11
C GLN A 662 -2.06 -0.04 -1.45
N TYR A 663 -2.88 -0.83 -2.16
CA TYR A 663 -2.54 -1.41 -3.47
C TYR A 663 -2.44 -0.34 -4.59
N HIS A 664 -3.21 0.74 -4.49
CA HIS A 664 -3.16 1.87 -5.43
C HIS A 664 -1.97 2.79 -5.12
N MET A 665 -1.77 3.08 -3.83
CA MET A 665 -0.70 3.94 -3.31
C MET A 665 0.72 3.49 -3.73
N VAL A 666 0.95 2.23 -4.09
CA VAL A 666 2.25 1.76 -4.60
C VAL A 666 2.69 2.52 -5.87
N LEU A 667 1.80 2.70 -6.85
CA LEU A 667 2.14 3.49 -8.06
C LEU A 667 2.21 4.99 -7.75
N GLU A 668 1.29 5.48 -6.91
CA GLU A 668 1.26 6.88 -6.50
C GLU A 668 2.52 7.29 -5.74
N ARG A 669 3.06 6.41 -4.87
CA ARG A 669 4.36 6.59 -4.20
C ARG A 669 5.50 6.66 -5.21
N CYS A 670 5.51 5.80 -6.24
CA CYS A 670 6.52 5.87 -7.28
C CYS A 670 6.47 7.21 -8.02
N HIS A 671 5.28 7.65 -8.46
CA HIS A 671 5.09 8.95 -9.11
C HIS A 671 5.37 10.14 -8.18
N SER A 672 5.21 9.98 -6.87
CA SER A 672 5.52 11.01 -5.87
C SER A 672 7.01 11.11 -5.61
N TYR A 673 7.71 9.97 -5.48
CA TYR A 673 9.17 9.91 -5.39
C TYR A 673 9.84 10.58 -6.60
N LEU A 674 9.41 10.24 -7.81
CA LEU A 674 9.95 10.77 -9.06
C LEU A 674 9.73 12.29 -9.22
N ARG A 675 8.59 12.81 -8.75
CA ARG A 675 8.28 14.25 -8.78
C ARG A 675 8.97 15.05 -7.66
N ALA A 676 9.16 14.45 -6.49
CA ALA A 676 9.79 15.13 -5.35
C ALA A 676 11.33 15.08 -5.38
N THR A 677 11.92 14.09 -6.07
CA THR A 677 13.37 13.84 -6.08
C THR A 677 14.01 14.33 -7.40
N PRO A 678 14.96 15.28 -7.36
CA PRO A 678 15.75 15.71 -8.51
C PRO A 678 16.48 14.55 -9.23
N GLU A 679 16.68 14.65 -10.54
CA GLU A 679 17.15 13.52 -11.37
C GLU A 679 18.54 13.01 -10.97
N ASP A 680 19.40 13.90 -10.48
CA ASP A 680 20.75 13.64 -9.96
C ASP A 680 20.75 12.88 -8.62
N GLN A 681 19.64 12.92 -7.88
CA GLN A 681 19.50 12.32 -6.55
C GLN A 681 18.69 11.02 -6.56
N ARG A 682 18.08 10.67 -7.69
CA ARG A 682 17.27 9.44 -7.83
C ARG A 682 18.15 8.19 -7.81
N GLN A 683 17.89 7.31 -6.85
CA GLN A 683 18.60 6.03 -6.64
C GLN A 683 17.63 4.86 -6.62
N CYS A 684 18.01 3.73 -7.20
CA CYS A 684 17.16 2.55 -7.32
C CYS A 684 16.73 2.00 -5.95
N SER A 685 17.67 1.85 -5.01
CA SER A 685 17.38 1.35 -3.66
C SER A 685 16.51 2.31 -2.84
N MET A 686 16.67 3.63 -3.00
CA MET A 686 15.78 4.61 -2.36
C MET A 686 14.36 4.52 -2.91
N ALA A 687 14.21 4.46 -4.24
CA ALA A 687 12.92 4.27 -4.89
C ALA A 687 12.26 2.96 -4.45
N TYR A 688 13.02 1.87 -4.37
CA TYR A 688 12.54 0.56 -3.92
C TYR A 688 11.99 0.58 -2.49
N VAL A 689 12.75 1.15 -1.53
CA VAL A 689 12.32 1.26 -0.13
C VAL A 689 11.14 2.22 0.02
N TYR A 690 11.13 3.35 -0.70
CA TYR A 690 10.03 4.33 -0.67
C TYR A 690 8.73 3.78 -1.27
N VAL A 691 8.81 2.98 -2.34
CA VAL A 691 7.63 2.49 -3.05
C VAL A 691 6.98 1.29 -2.38
N ASN A 692 7.74 0.49 -1.63
CA ASN A 692 7.30 -0.76 -1.00
C ASN A 692 7.10 -0.65 0.54
N GLN A 693 6.81 0.53 1.11
CA GLN A 693 6.70 0.69 2.58
C GLN A 693 5.53 -0.07 3.23
N ASP A 694 4.63 -0.65 2.42
CA ASP A 694 3.60 -1.60 2.85
C ASP A 694 4.19 -2.97 3.26
N VAL A 695 5.44 -3.25 2.87
CA VAL A 695 6.18 -4.45 3.24
C VAL A 695 6.84 -4.22 4.60
N HIS A 696 6.29 -4.85 5.64
CA HIS A 696 6.81 -4.77 7.00
C HIS A 696 7.86 -5.86 7.23
N PHE A 697 9.09 -5.46 7.56
CA PHE A 697 10.18 -6.33 7.98
C PHE A 697 10.66 -5.95 9.38
N SER A 698 11.32 -6.88 10.09
CA SER A 698 11.83 -6.62 11.43
C SER A 698 13.10 -5.76 11.40
N VAL A 699 13.07 -4.62 12.10
CA VAL A 699 14.26 -3.77 12.28
C VAL A 699 15.27 -4.45 13.22
N GLU A 700 14.81 -5.36 14.09
CA GLU A 700 15.67 -6.21 14.91
C GLU A 700 16.50 -7.16 14.02
N GLN A 701 15.88 -7.79 13.01
CA GLN A 701 16.60 -8.58 12.01
C GLN A 701 17.58 -7.72 11.19
N LEU A 702 17.19 -6.50 10.82
CA LEU A 702 18.08 -5.55 10.12
C LEU A 702 19.36 -5.25 10.94
N VAL A 703 19.21 -4.98 12.24
CA VAL A 703 20.33 -4.75 13.13
C VAL A 703 21.18 -6.01 13.30
N GLU A 704 20.56 -7.19 13.45
CA GLU A 704 21.29 -8.44 13.60
C GLU A 704 22.14 -8.77 12.36
N SER A 705 21.55 -8.71 11.17
CA SER A 705 22.27 -8.94 9.90
C SER A 705 23.38 -7.91 9.66
N TYR A 706 23.17 -6.65 10.04
CA TYR A 706 24.21 -5.62 9.95
C TYR A 706 25.38 -5.90 10.90
N VAL A 707 25.08 -6.23 12.17
CA VAL A 707 26.08 -6.54 13.20
C VAL A 707 26.87 -7.81 12.88
N GLN A 708 26.25 -8.81 12.24
CA GLN A 708 26.95 -10.01 11.77
C GLN A 708 28.00 -9.71 10.69
N LYS A 709 27.76 -8.69 9.84
CA LYS A 709 28.72 -8.24 8.82
C LYS A 709 29.77 -7.28 9.38
N HIS A 710 29.38 -6.43 10.34
CA HIS A 710 30.21 -5.38 10.96
C HIS A 710 30.29 -5.52 12.49
N PRO A 711 30.98 -6.56 12.99
CA PRO A 711 31.14 -6.78 14.43
C PRO A 711 32.01 -5.69 15.10
N ASP A 712 32.89 -5.05 14.34
CA ASP A 712 33.73 -3.92 14.76
C ASP A 712 32.90 -2.68 15.14
N ILE A 713 31.83 -2.39 14.41
CA ILE A 713 30.92 -1.27 14.72
C ILE A 713 30.19 -1.51 16.05
N LEU A 714 29.80 -2.76 16.33
CA LEU A 714 29.25 -3.13 17.64
C LEU A 714 30.28 -2.93 18.76
N GLN A 715 31.52 -3.38 18.55
CA GLN A 715 32.62 -3.21 19.51
C GLN A 715 32.94 -1.73 19.78
N LEU A 716 32.97 -0.89 18.75
CA LEU A 716 33.18 0.56 18.91
C LEU A 716 32.05 1.22 19.73
N LEU A 717 30.80 0.83 19.50
CA LEU A 717 29.64 1.32 20.27
C LEU A 717 29.60 0.80 21.72
N GLN A 718 30.21 -0.35 22.00
CA GLN A 718 30.46 -0.85 23.35
C GLN A 718 31.58 -0.05 24.04
N MET A 719 32.76 0.08 23.40
CA MET A 719 33.97 0.71 23.95
C MET A 719 33.76 2.18 24.37
N VAL A 720 33.12 3.00 23.53
CA VAL A 720 32.83 4.41 23.85
C VAL A 720 31.83 4.54 25.03
N ARG A 721 31.06 3.49 25.32
CA ARG A 721 30.18 3.40 26.48
C ARG A 721 30.96 3.07 27.75
N THR A 722 31.89 2.11 27.69
CA THR A 722 32.76 1.76 28.83
C THR A 722 33.61 2.95 29.26
N GLU A 723 34.26 3.66 28.33
CA GLU A 723 35.04 4.88 28.67
C GLU A 723 34.22 5.96 29.39
N LYS A 724 32.94 6.14 29.01
CA LYS A 724 32.03 7.08 29.68
C LYS A 724 31.64 6.62 31.08
N ILE A 725 31.44 5.31 31.28
CA ILE A 725 31.17 4.73 32.60
C ILE A 725 32.40 4.94 33.50
N SER A 726 33.62 4.67 32.99
CA SER A 726 34.88 4.90 33.71
C SER A 726 35.05 6.38 34.13
N ARG A 727 34.73 7.34 33.26
CA ARG A 727 34.79 8.78 33.59
C ARG A 727 33.73 9.21 34.61
N LEU A 728 32.54 8.60 34.60
CA LEU A 728 31.51 8.87 35.60
C LEU A 728 31.88 8.30 36.97
N THR A 729 32.44 7.08 37.03
CA THR A 729 32.92 6.48 38.29
C THR A 729 34.09 7.24 38.89
N PHE A 730 34.97 7.83 38.07
CA PHE A 730 36.09 8.66 38.54
C PHE A 730 35.62 9.95 39.23
N ILE A 731 34.49 10.52 38.80
CA ILE A 731 33.92 11.75 39.41
C ILE A 731 33.21 11.45 40.74
N SER A 732 32.75 10.22 40.97
CA SER A 732 32.17 9.78 42.24
C SER A 732 33.19 9.30 43.30
N GLY A 733 34.48 9.23 42.97
CA GLY A 733 35.53 8.71 43.87
C GLY A 733 35.84 9.62 45.07
N ASP A 734 35.71 10.94 44.91
CA ASP A 734 36.16 11.94 45.91
C ASP A 734 35.05 12.39 46.88
N ALA A 735 34.14 11.49 47.24
CA ALA A 735 33.09 11.75 48.24
C ALA A 735 33.04 10.64 49.30
N ILE A 736 33.95 10.72 50.28
CA ILE A 736 33.88 9.91 51.51
C ILE A 736 32.66 10.37 52.34
N ILE A 737 31.51 9.74 52.12
CA ILE A 737 30.30 9.97 52.92
C ILE A 737 30.35 9.06 54.16
N ASN A 738 30.42 9.69 55.33
CA ASN A 738 30.57 9.05 56.64
C ASN A 738 29.40 8.06 56.93
N PRO A 739 29.69 6.77 57.28
CA PRO A 739 28.67 5.73 57.43
C PRO A 739 27.59 5.98 58.51
N GLU A 740 27.81 6.89 59.47
CA GLU A 740 26.78 7.21 60.47
C GLU A 740 25.50 7.82 59.87
N MET A 741 25.60 8.54 58.74
CA MET A 741 24.42 9.21 58.15
C MET A 741 23.43 8.22 57.51
N MET A 742 23.90 7.06 57.05
CA MET A 742 23.06 5.98 56.52
C MET A 742 22.23 5.30 57.60
N PHE A 743 22.77 5.18 58.83
CA PHE A 743 22.06 4.54 59.94
C PHE A 743 20.83 5.33 60.41
N VAL A 744 20.88 6.67 60.32
CA VAL A 744 19.74 7.54 60.65
C VAL A 744 18.60 7.37 59.62
N PHE A 745 18.93 7.33 58.33
CA PHE A 745 17.93 7.12 57.26
C PHE A 745 17.26 5.74 57.34
N TYR A 746 18.02 4.68 57.65
CA TYR A 746 17.47 3.33 57.77
C TYR A 746 16.50 3.21 58.96
N ARG A 747 16.81 3.86 60.09
CA ARG A 747 15.90 3.91 61.26
C ARG A 747 14.59 4.65 60.97
N MET A 748 14.62 5.74 60.20
CA MET A 748 13.41 6.49 59.85
C MET A 748 12.44 5.73 58.93
N MET A 749 12.92 4.80 58.09
CA MET A 749 12.03 4.03 57.21
C MET A 749 11.34 2.84 57.89
N ILE A 750 11.97 2.21 58.90
CA ILE A 750 11.40 1.03 59.57
C ILE A 750 10.15 1.37 60.40
N GLN A 751 10.06 2.59 60.94
CA GLN A 751 8.95 3.00 61.82
C GLN A 751 7.64 3.37 61.09
N LYS A 752 7.59 3.22 59.76
CA LYS A 752 6.42 3.58 58.92
C LYS A 752 5.41 2.45 58.66
N ARG A 753 5.66 1.22 59.14
CA ARG A 753 4.80 0.05 58.86
C ARG A 753 3.66 -0.21 59.85
N SER A 754 3.48 0.66 60.85
CA SER A 754 2.38 0.56 61.82
C SER A 754 1.78 1.94 62.14
N LEU A 755 0.76 2.33 61.35
CA LEU A 755 -0.44 3.09 61.77
C LEU A 755 -1.24 3.55 60.53
N HIS A 756 -2.21 2.73 60.13
CA HIS A 756 -3.35 3.21 59.34
C HIS A 756 -4.33 3.94 60.27
N LYS A 757 -5.01 4.99 59.74
CA LYS A 757 -5.97 5.89 60.41
C LYS A 757 -5.34 6.94 61.35
N VAL A 758 -5.39 8.22 60.96
CA VAL A 758 -6.38 9.21 61.43
C VAL A 758 -6.27 10.51 60.58
N ARG A 759 -7.38 11.26 60.56
CA ARG A 759 -7.75 12.46 59.79
C ARG A 759 -6.69 13.56 59.52
N SER A 760 -6.81 14.11 58.30
CA SER A 760 -6.63 15.51 57.88
C SER A 760 -6.04 16.54 58.88
N SER A 761 -4.76 16.88 58.71
CA SER A 761 -4.23 18.28 58.86
C SER A 761 -2.78 18.42 58.34
N SER A 762 -2.02 17.32 58.25
CA SER A 762 -0.55 17.35 58.12
C SER A 762 0.01 17.65 56.71
N TYR A 763 -0.82 17.81 55.68
CA TYR A 763 -0.34 17.99 54.29
C TYR A 763 0.33 19.37 54.05
N LEU A 764 -0.08 20.41 54.77
CA LEU A 764 0.41 21.78 54.54
C LEU A 764 1.85 22.02 55.05
N LEU A 765 2.26 21.29 56.10
CA LEU A 765 3.62 21.33 56.63
C LEU A 765 4.61 20.57 55.71
N PHE A 766 4.19 19.44 55.14
CA PHE A 766 5.03 18.66 54.24
C PHE A 766 5.38 19.42 52.95
N HIS A 767 4.41 20.16 52.39
CA HIS A 767 4.63 20.95 51.18
C HIS A 767 5.62 22.12 51.38
N ARG A 768 5.67 22.71 52.59
CA ARG A 768 6.66 23.73 52.96
C ARG A 768 8.06 23.15 53.15
N ALA A 769 8.19 21.97 53.75
CA ALA A 769 9.48 21.29 53.91
C ALA A 769 10.12 20.91 52.57
N VAL A 770 9.33 20.35 51.63
CA VAL A 770 9.81 19.98 50.29
C VAL A 770 10.26 21.22 49.48
N PHE A 771 9.55 22.35 49.61
CA PHE A 771 9.96 23.61 48.97
C PHE A 771 11.29 24.16 49.53
N ALA A 772 11.50 24.08 50.85
CA ALA A 772 12.75 24.51 51.47
C ALA A 772 13.96 23.68 51.00
N VAL A 773 13.82 22.36 50.91
CA VAL A 773 14.88 21.48 50.37
C VAL A 773 15.17 21.79 48.90
N LYS A 774 14.14 22.04 48.08
CA LYS A 774 14.33 22.45 46.68
C LYS A 774 15.10 23.76 46.54
N HIS A 775 14.85 24.73 47.43
CA HIS A 775 15.53 26.03 47.41
C HIS A 775 17.01 25.93 47.83
N ILE A 776 17.32 25.07 48.82
CA ILE A 776 18.70 24.80 49.28
C ILE A 776 19.52 24.11 48.18
N VAL A 777 18.93 23.12 47.48
CA VAL A 777 19.60 22.43 46.36
C VAL A 777 19.87 23.39 45.19
N ILE A 778 18.94 24.30 44.88
CA ILE A 778 19.15 25.33 43.85
C ILE A 778 20.27 26.32 44.24
N GLN A 779 20.34 26.75 45.50
CA GLN A 779 21.44 27.62 45.95
C GLN A 779 22.80 26.92 45.91
N LEU A 780 22.89 25.64 46.30
CA LEU A 780 24.13 24.86 46.23
C LEU A 780 24.64 24.71 44.78
N CYS A 781 23.75 24.35 43.84
CA CYS A 781 24.10 24.29 42.41
C CYS A 781 24.54 25.65 41.83
N THR A 782 23.96 26.76 42.31
CA THR A 782 24.31 28.12 41.85
C THR A 782 25.68 28.57 42.38
N ILE A 783 26.08 28.09 43.57
CA ILE A 783 27.41 28.37 44.15
C ILE A 783 28.49 27.59 43.40
N GLN A 784 28.26 26.31 43.06
CA GLN A 784 29.23 25.49 42.31
C GLN A 784 29.48 25.97 40.87
N LEU A 785 28.50 26.59 40.21
CA LEU A 785 28.67 27.16 38.87
C LEU A 785 29.48 28.48 38.84
N ASN A 786 29.59 29.20 39.97
CA ASN A 786 30.30 30.48 40.04
C ASN A 786 31.80 30.36 40.36
N VAL A 787 32.30 29.18 40.75
CA VAL A 787 33.71 28.99 41.14
C VAL A 787 34.61 28.68 39.93
N ASN A 788 34.08 28.11 38.85
CA ASN A 788 34.85 27.69 37.66
C ASN A 788 34.89 28.73 36.51
N GLY A 789 34.69 30.02 36.79
CA GLY A 789 34.45 31.01 35.74
C GLY A 789 34.79 32.47 36.05
N ARG A 790 35.93 32.78 36.68
CA ARG A 790 36.44 34.17 36.76
C ARG A 790 37.97 34.29 36.85
N SER A 791 38.61 34.42 35.68
CA SER A 791 39.89 35.13 35.54
C SER A 791 39.96 35.86 34.18
N GLY A 792 39.94 37.20 34.21
CA GLY A 792 40.27 38.05 33.05
C GLY A 792 39.10 38.73 32.31
N LYS A 793 38.94 40.04 32.57
CA LYS A 793 38.81 41.21 31.63
C LYS A 793 38.25 40.97 30.20
N MET A 794 37.47 41.86 29.56
CA MET A 794 37.22 43.30 29.75
C MET A 794 36.04 43.79 28.88
N GLN A 795 35.47 44.98 29.17
CA GLN A 795 34.64 45.86 28.30
C GLN A 795 33.34 45.27 27.68
N ASN A 796 32.10 45.67 28.00
CA ASN A 796 31.41 46.98 28.09
C ASN A 796 30.83 47.45 26.73
N GLU A 797 29.61 48.03 26.78
CA GLU A 797 28.74 48.47 25.65
C GLU A 797 27.98 47.34 24.89
N GLY A 798 26.68 47.45 24.57
CA GLY A 798 25.72 48.51 24.92
C GLY A 798 24.26 48.19 24.54
N CYS A 799 23.34 48.63 25.42
CA CYS A 799 21.97 49.11 25.18
C CYS A 799 20.95 48.43 24.22
N ILE A 800 19.83 47.99 24.84
CA ILE A 800 18.44 48.44 24.58
C ILE A 800 17.75 47.98 23.26
N LYS A 801 16.69 47.14 23.33
CA LYS A 801 15.23 47.51 23.36
C LYS A 801 14.32 46.29 23.08
N LEU A 802 13.25 46.20 23.88
CA LEU A 802 12.04 45.34 23.76
C LEU A 802 12.25 43.83 23.90
#